data_AF-A0A1V1PCY9-F1
#
_entry.id   AF-A0A1V1PCY9-F1
#
_cell.length_a   1.000
_cell.length_b   1.000
_cell.length_c   1.000
_cell.angle_alpha   90.00
_cell.angle_beta   90.00
_cell.angle_gamma   90.00
#
_symmetry.space_group_name_H-M   'P 1'
#
loop_
_entity.id
_entity.type
_entity.pdbx_description
1 polymer ?
#
loop_
_entity_poly.entity_id
_entity_poly.type
_entity_poly.pdbx_seq_one_letter_code
_entity_poly.pdbx_strand_id
1 'polypeptide(L)'
;MQKRIMYLLNLLLLLTTISFAASPEFVWVNQTVGVHPRDVVVDPYGNSVIVGSFNKNATIGDQKLFAEKYGWFIAKYSENNDRFLWCKQIHIKNTNPIYEYPQKGLGSVLSDINGNIIVSGNFETFNYNNISYQAKGYSDIIIIKFDPDGNYLWHKILSGPYDEYTEDINSTKSFCTDNKGNIIISGKFITYLEIDNTVLNGWAQPAGEAKNYDIFTAKFSQDGKLVWVRKDGGVFPDWVFGTTTDHENNVIITGSFCGPSLFGDTNFYTPEYDYKFVLSKYSEDGEPMWAKQWDGPGLSGGKAVTVDSQNNIIVGGYAFDGAVIGNTSIWPESTWDPVFAKYSSKGDLLWFKQVETDADAGIHRIITDLSDNIYAYGYYDRNIRIDDYELIGTWFDNFWYNDTFLAKLTAEGDVLWLKKLSNVGNIKPAWLAEINGIAIDSSQNLRVTGRFKNTSHFDNISLTSYTEADMFLGRMGEYEYTKPSPDFFASTTEGEIPLQVKFYDQSYGVVSSWEWDFDNNDTVDCSTKSCTHTYTESGVYSVKLTITNDKGTSEKTIPYYIVAGQVYPSKADFKADITYGPLPLTVTFTELSSYAAAEFEWDFNDDGTPDCSDKQCTYTYLKEGKYTVCLLVKNERGQDKEIKQEYISAGPPDLFISSPQIQTILKERETSHTSVSLMNTGNSTLDFTVELIGTVAPILDGSFLKVFNAKRRSRKTPIKPLLKGPYADSQIVVRFRKNAKAKEKIELMKEMGAEDIKTIDDDIEIWIVQPGTVKEKVLRYYNHPACLFIEPNYIRSINEIPNDPGFSNMWGLHSTGKKLTAYYNYPTLPDGDIDIPEAWDYTNQIDASEVVIAVIDTGIDYEHEDLQDILWDNPGETGLDESGNDKANNNIDDDNNGYIDDVHGWNWSFSGEKKNPFDDQGHGTRVSGIIGANRNNQKGISGICPNVKIMPLKVFDQNGGMDLYIYEALKYVTMMRSEYGINVRIVNMSYGGYDFAELEYLALERLKEAGILLVASAGNEANNTDIHPHYPSCYDLDNILSVAGADNNNELFIASNYGKESIDLGAPATYIYTTIKGNRYFFYSGTSYAAPHVAGVAALLWQVHPDWTYQQVKQRILESVDPLYDFKDRAVSQGKINANNAVRGQASWLSSKIHRASIQPGESIELELSIHADYIEQGDYSGMVVLHTNIEKNSKISIPVSISVLKNDETAELSDLMKVLRILAGIDQQVVQARTVRIETAITLMKEIGGF
;
A
#
# COMPACT_ATOMS: atom_id res chain seq x y z
N MET A 1 40.55 38.02 -22.94
CA MET A 1 40.77 36.85 -22.06
C MET A 1 40.53 37.21 -20.60
N GLN A 2 41.23 38.19 -20.02
CA GLN A 2 40.97 38.67 -18.64
C GLN A 2 39.52 39.09 -18.36
N LYS A 3 38.83 39.77 -19.28
CA LYS A 3 37.39 40.09 -19.10
C LYS A 3 36.47 38.85 -19.10
N ARG A 4 36.83 37.78 -19.82
CA ARG A 4 36.07 36.51 -19.79
C ARG A 4 36.40 35.70 -18.53
N ILE A 5 37.64 35.77 -18.06
CA ILE A 5 38.06 35.18 -16.78
C ILE A 5 37.38 35.89 -15.61
N MET A 6 37.22 37.22 -15.66
CA MET A 6 36.53 37.99 -14.62
C MET A 6 35.00 37.80 -14.66
N TYR A 7 34.43 37.58 -15.85
CA TYR A 7 33.02 37.18 -15.98
C TYR A 7 32.79 35.75 -15.48
N LEU A 8 33.73 34.83 -15.73
CA LEU A 8 33.72 33.47 -15.18
C LEU A 8 33.96 33.45 -13.67
N LEU A 9 34.82 34.31 -13.13
CA LEU A 9 35.04 34.44 -11.68
C LEU A 9 33.84 35.07 -10.98
N ASN A 10 33.15 36.04 -11.61
CA ASN A 10 31.89 36.56 -11.08
C ASN A 10 30.75 35.54 -11.19
N LEU A 11 30.73 34.71 -12.25
CA LEU A 11 29.79 33.59 -12.36
C LEU A 11 30.09 32.50 -11.34
N LEU A 12 31.38 32.23 -11.05
CA LEU A 12 31.83 31.29 -10.03
C LEU A 12 31.52 31.81 -8.62
N LEU A 13 31.66 33.12 -8.37
CA LEU A 13 31.25 33.75 -7.11
C LEU A 13 29.73 33.73 -6.91
N LEU A 14 28.95 33.89 -7.99
CA LEU A 14 27.49 33.71 -7.97
C LEU A 14 27.10 32.24 -7.74
N LEU A 15 27.86 31.29 -8.30
CA LEU A 15 27.60 29.85 -8.13
C LEU A 15 28.06 29.32 -6.76
N THR A 16 29.02 29.95 -6.09
CA THR A 16 29.44 29.60 -4.71
C THR A 16 28.62 30.28 -3.61
N THR A 17 27.69 31.17 -3.97
CA THR A 17 26.78 31.82 -3.00
C THR A 17 25.35 31.27 -3.07
N ILE A 18 25.02 30.43 -4.05
CA ILE A 18 23.84 29.57 -4.01
C ILE A 18 24.25 28.26 -3.32
N SER A 19 24.49 28.36 -2.01
CA SER A 19 24.18 27.24 -1.15
C SER A 19 22.66 27.06 -1.27
N PHE A 20 22.21 26.01 -1.94
CA PHE A 20 20.90 25.46 -1.59
C PHE A 20 21.05 25.07 -0.12
N ALA A 21 20.65 25.97 0.79
CA ALA A 21 20.59 25.65 2.20
C ALA A 21 19.68 24.43 2.29
N ALA A 22 20.27 23.26 2.54
CA ALA A 22 19.50 22.05 2.75
C ALA A 22 18.45 22.37 3.81
N SER A 23 17.18 22.06 3.54
CA SER A 23 16.12 22.34 4.49
C SER A 23 16.47 21.67 5.83
N PRO A 24 16.45 22.38 6.96
CA PRO A 24 16.83 21.81 8.26
C PRO A 24 15.93 20.62 8.56
N GLU A 25 16.52 19.51 9.01
CA GLU A 25 15.77 18.30 9.37
C GLU A 25 15.30 18.37 10.83
N PHE A 26 14.26 17.60 11.16
CA PHE A 26 13.99 17.24 12.54
C PHE A 26 15.19 16.46 13.09
N VAL A 27 15.98 17.11 13.95
CA VAL A 27 17.16 16.51 14.60
C VAL A 27 16.78 15.68 15.82
N TRP A 28 15.57 15.88 16.34
CA TRP A 28 15.02 15.17 17.50
C TRP A 28 13.50 15.31 17.52
N VAL A 29 12.78 14.22 17.85
CA VAL A 29 11.32 14.22 18.08
C VAL A 29 10.97 13.23 19.19
N ASN A 30 10.08 13.62 20.11
CA ASN A 30 9.57 12.76 21.18
C ASN A 30 8.04 12.80 21.23
N GLN A 31 7.42 11.71 21.70
CA GLN A 31 5.98 11.48 21.69
C GLN A 31 5.41 11.28 23.10
N THR A 32 4.14 11.66 23.29
CA THR A 32 3.38 11.32 24.49
C THR A 32 1.99 10.80 24.13
N VAL A 33 1.47 9.89 24.96
CA VAL A 33 0.28 9.10 24.62
C VAL A 33 -1.02 9.76 25.10
N GLY A 34 -1.98 9.91 24.19
CA GLY A 34 -3.36 10.30 24.50
C GLY A 34 -3.58 11.77 24.87
N VAL A 35 -2.76 12.67 24.33
CA VAL A 35 -2.84 14.13 24.57
C VAL A 35 -2.79 14.92 23.28
N HIS A 36 -3.41 16.10 23.30
CA HIS A 36 -3.49 17.03 22.17
C HIS A 36 -2.84 18.38 22.55
N PRO A 37 -1.74 18.79 21.91
CA PRO A 37 -1.13 20.08 22.20
C PRO A 37 -1.97 21.22 21.63
N ARG A 38 -1.79 22.41 22.21
CA ARG A 38 -2.42 23.65 21.76
C ARG A 38 -1.40 24.73 21.45
N ASP A 39 -0.29 24.77 22.17
CA ASP A 39 0.76 25.76 22.00
C ASP A 39 2.07 25.31 22.69
N VAL A 40 3.21 25.86 22.27
CA VAL A 40 4.54 25.64 22.86
C VAL A 40 5.32 26.96 22.97
N VAL A 41 6.09 27.09 24.04
CA VAL A 41 7.09 28.16 24.23
C VAL A 41 8.38 27.57 24.78
N VAL A 42 9.51 28.26 24.59
CA VAL A 42 10.79 27.92 25.21
C VAL A 42 11.09 28.88 26.34
N ASP A 43 11.41 28.36 27.52
CA ASP A 43 11.83 29.19 28.64
C ASP A 43 13.28 29.68 28.50
N PRO A 44 13.73 30.68 29.27
CA PRO A 44 15.11 31.19 29.22
C PRO A 44 16.19 30.15 29.53
N TYR A 45 15.81 28.99 30.07
CA TYR A 45 16.71 27.87 30.39
C TYR A 45 16.77 26.82 29.27
N GLY A 46 16.08 27.05 28.14
CA GLY A 46 16.05 26.16 26.99
C GLY A 46 15.08 24.97 27.12
N ASN A 47 14.15 24.99 28.08
CA ASN A 47 13.14 23.95 28.23
C ASN A 47 11.87 24.30 27.44
N SER A 48 11.27 23.29 26.82
CA SER A 48 9.99 23.43 26.13
C SER A 48 8.84 23.36 27.14
N VAL A 49 7.91 24.30 27.06
CA VAL A 49 6.70 24.34 27.89
C VAL A 49 5.49 24.25 26.98
N ILE A 50 4.67 23.23 27.21
CA ILE A 50 3.56 22.84 26.34
C ILE A 50 2.26 22.93 27.12
N VAL A 51 1.23 23.45 26.47
CA VAL A 51 -0.14 23.40 26.97
C VAL A 51 -1.01 22.60 26.01
N GLY A 52 -2.00 21.91 26.56
CA GLY A 52 -2.89 21.07 25.74
C GLY A 52 -4.09 20.53 26.49
N SER A 53 -4.79 19.63 25.82
CA SER A 53 -5.96 18.90 26.33
C SER A 53 -5.78 17.40 26.20
N PHE A 54 -6.56 16.62 26.94
CA PHE A 54 -6.58 15.17 26.85
C PHE A 54 -8.00 14.61 27.08
N ASN A 55 -8.28 13.41 26.56
CA ASN A 55 -9.57 12.75 26.66
C ASN A 55 -9.52 11.67 27.76
N LYS A 56 -10.40 11.76 28.75
CA LYS A 56 -10.50 10.86 29.92
C LYS A 56 -9.17 10.63 30.67
N ASN A 57 -8.30 9.76 30.18
CA ASN A 57 -7.05 9.38 30.82
C ASN A 57 -5.87 9.64 29.89
N ALA A 58 -4.79 10.22 30.43
CA ALA A 58 -3.56 10.44 29.67
C ALA A 58 -2.32 10.25 30.52
N THR A 59 -1.17 10.03 29.86
CA THR A 59 0.12 9.89 30.53
C THR A 59 1.15 10.83 29.89
N ILE A 60 1.74 11.70 30.70
CA ILE A 60 2.83 12.61 30.29
C ILE A 60 4.03 12.37 31.22
N GLY A 61 5.09 11.75 30.69
CA GLY A 61 6.18 11.24 31.51
C GLY A 61 5.67 10.26 32.57
N ASP A 62 6.04 10.46 33.84
CA ASP A 62 5.59 9.62 34.96
C ASP A 62 4.21 10.03 35.52
N GLN A 63 3.59 11.10 34.98
CA GLN A 63 2.33 11.63 35.51
C GLN A 63 1.13 11.06 34.77
N LYS A 64 0.18 10.50 35.54
CA LYS A 64 -1.14 10.08 35.05
C LYS A 64 -2.17 11.17 35.30
N LEU A 65 -2.89 11.54 34.24
CA LEU A 65 -3.92 12.59 34.26
C LEU A 65 -5.30 11.96 34.09
N PHE A 66 -6.31 12.50 34.78
CA PHE A 66 -7.66 11.92 34.82
C PHE A 66 -8.75 13.00 34.73
N ALA A 67 -9.70 12.83 33.82
CA ALA A 67 -10.85 13.71 33.63
C ALA A 67 -12.12 12.90 33.30
N GLU A 68 -13.30 13.45 33.60
CA GLU A 68 -14.58 12.77 33.31
C GLU A 68 -14.87 12.67 31.79
N LYS A 69 -14.52 13.73 31.04
CA LYS A 69 -14.62 13.78 29.57
C LYS A 69 -13.36 14.39 28.95
N TYR A 70 -13.07 15.66 29.26
CA TYR A 70 -11.86 16.36 28.80
C TYR A 70 -11.11 16.98 29.98
N GLY A 71 -9.78 16.96 29.94
CA GLY A 71 -8.91 17.68 30.87
C GLY A 71 -7.85 18.52 30.15
N TRP A 72 -7.25 19.47 30.86
CA TRP A 72 -6.17 20.32 30.32
C TRP A 72 -4.90 20.13 31.11
N PHE A 73 -3.77 20.31 30.45
CA PHE A 73 -2.46 20.17 31.07
C PHE A 73 -1.51 21.31 30.71
N ILE A 74 -0.53 21.49 31.57
CA ILE A 74 0.67 22.28 31.35
C ILE A 74 1.84 21.36 31.69
N ALA A 75 2.79 21.21 30.78
CA ALA A 75 3.95 20.36 30.98
C ALA A 75 5.23 21.08 30.59
N LYS A 76 6.30 20.85 31.36
CA LYS A 76 7.63 21.37 31.08
C LYS A 76 8.58 20.22 30.80
N TYR A 77 9.22 20.26 29.64
CA TYR A 77 10.09 19.22 29.12
C TYR A 77 11.52 19.73 28.95
N SER A 78 12.49 18.97 29.46
CA SER A 78 13.91 19.27 29.37
C SER A 78 14.59 18.29 28.45
N GLU A 79 15.05 18.76 27.30
CA GLU A 79 15.78 17.93 26.33
C GLU A 79 17.16 17.53 26.81
N ASN A 80 17.86 18.42 27.51
CA ASN A 80 19.18 18.12 28.06
C ASN A 80 19.14 16.94 29.04
N ASN A 81 17.98 16.69 29.64
CA ASN A 81 17.74 15.58 30.56
C ASN A 81 16.84 14.49 29.97
N ASP A 82 16.41 14.65 28.72
CA ASP A 82 15.42 13.82 28.01
C ASP A 82 14.21 13.42 28.87
N ARG A 83 13.61 14.38 29.58
CA ARG A 83 12.48 14.10 30.49
C ARG A 83 11.59 15.30 30.75
N PHE A 84 10.33 15.00 31.09
CA PHE A 84 9.44 15.99 31.70
C PHE A 84 9.95 16.36 33.10
N LEU A 85 10.17 17.66 33.34
CA LEU A 85 10.52 18.20 34.65
C LEU A 85 9.30 18.20 35.57
N TRP A 86 8.14 18.59 35.04
CA TRP A 86 6.86 18.54 35.72
C TRP A 86 5.70 18.57 34.73
N CYS A 87 4.54 18.08 35.17
CA CYS A 87 3.26 18.18 34.47
C CYS A 87 2.15 18.50 35.48
N LYS A 88 1.26 19.43 35.14
CA LYS A 88 0.15 19.90 35.99
C LYS A 88 -1.16 19.76 35.23
N GLN A 89 -2.19 19.23 35.89
CA GLN A 89 -3.55 19.16 35.36
C GLN A 89 -4.38 20.37 35.82
N ILE A 90 -5.21 20.90 34.92
CA ILE A 90 -6.31 21.82 35.23
C ILE A 90 -7.63 21.07 35.06
N HIS A 91 -8.46 21.05 36.12
CA HIS A 91 -9.69 20.28 36.15
C HIS A 91 -10.90 21.15 35.78
N ILE A 92 -11.75 20.67 34.88
CA ILE A 92 -13.01 21.32 34.48
C ILE A 92 -14.13 20.32 34.70
N LYS A 93 -15.22 20.74 35.35
CA LYS A 93 -16.49 20.00 35.35
C LYS A 93 -17.30 20.50 34.16
N ASN A 94 -17.48 19.68 33.14
CA ASN A 94 -18.29 20.05 31.99
C ASN A 94 -19.75 19.69 32.28
N THR A 95 -20.61 20.68 32.52
CA THR A 95 -21.99 20.46 32.98
C THR A 95 -23.02 20.42 31.83
N ASN A 96 -22.64 20.71 30.59
CA ASN A 96 -23.58 20.86 29.49
C ASN A 96 -23.41 19.78 28.39
N PRO A 97 -24.37 18.85 28.21
CA PRO A 97 -24.24 17.70 27.31
C PRO A 97 -24.39 18.00 25.82
N ILE A 98 -24.70 19.24 25.42
CA ILE A 98 -25.13 19.58 24.04
C ILE A 98 -23.95 19.83 23.08
N TYR A 99 -22.73 20.08 23.57
CA TYR A 99 -21.57 20.38 22.71
C TYR A 99 -20.49 19.29 22.83
N GLU A 100 -20.21 18.60 21.73
CA GLU A 100 -19.31 17.43 21.69
C GLU A 100 -17.81 17.75 21.48
N TYR A 101 -17.41 19.02 21.29
CA TYR A 101 -16.01 19.38 20.99
C TYR A 101 -15.26 20.13 22.13
N PRO A 102 -13.95 19.86 22.36
CA PRO A 102 -13.12 20.46 23.42
C PRO A 102 -12.60 21.86 23.07
N GLN A 103 -13.41 22.72 22.42
CA GLN A 103 -12.97 24.06 21.99
C GLN A 103 -12.74 25.06 23.14
N LYS A 104 -13.12 24.72 24.37
CA LYS A 104 -13.04 25.58 25.56
C LYS A 104 -11.93 25.11 26.50
N GLY A 105 -10.86 25.88 26.71
CA GLY A 105 -9.86 25.66 27.76
C GLY A 105 -8.55 26.39 27.49
N LEU A 106 -7.41 25.88 27.97
CA LEU A 106 -6.09 26.45 27.69
C LEU A 106 -5.80 26.46 26.19
N GLY A 107 -5.36 27.60 25.66
CA GLY A 107 -5.06 27.75 24.22
C GLY A 107 -3.73 28.40 23.92
N SER A 108 -2.95 28.78 24.94
CA SER A 108 -1.90 29.79 24.79
C SER A 108 -0.91 29.75 25.97
N VAL A 109 0.40 29.67 25.71
CA VAL A 109 1.48 29.72 26.72
C VAL A 109 2.64 30.69 26.39
N LEU A 110 3.13 31.40 27.40
CA LEU A 110 4.34 32.25 27.36
C LEU A 110 5.30 31.90 28.49
N SER A 111 6.56 32.27 28.29
CA SER A 111 7.56 32.32 29.36
C SER A 111 8.09 33.76 29.48
N ASP A 112 8.16 34.29 30.70
CA ASP A 112 8.82 35.58 30.94
C ASP A 112 10.34 35.41 31.10
N ILE A 113 11.06 36.53 31.17
CA ILE A 113 12.53 36.54 31.27
C ILE A 113 13.09 35.83 32.52
N ASN A 114 12.26 35.63 33.54
CA ASN A 114 12.63 34.92 34.77
C ASN A 114 12.30 33.41 34.68
N GLY A 115 11.70 32.98 33.56
CA GLY A 115 11.24 31.61 33.34
C GLY A 115 9.89 31.29 33.98
N ASN A 116 9.14 32.30 34.46
CA ASN A 116 7.77 32.08 34.90
C ASN A 116 6.90 31.73 33.70
N ILE A 117 5.92 30.86 33.90
CA ILE A 117 5.02 30.40 32.84
C ILE A 117 3.68 31.10 32.97
N ILE A 118 3.21 31.68 31.88
CA ILE A 118 1.92 32.38 31.83
C ILE A 118 1.05 31.67 30.81
N VAL A 119 -0.16 31.31 31.21
CA VAL A 119 -1.12 30.64 30.32
C VAL A 119 -2.43 31.40 30.27
N SER A 120 -3.09 31.35 29.12
CA SER A 120 -4.45 31.86 28.97
C SER A 120 -5.36 30.86 28.26
N GLY A 121 -6.65 30.95 28.56
CA GLY A 121 -7.68 30.11 27.97
C GLY A 121 -9.08 30.61 28.26
N ASN A 122 -10.06 29.93 27.64
CA ASN A 122 -11.48 30.25 27.74
C ASN A 122 -12.18 29.13 28.51
N PHE A 123 -12.77 29.45 29.65
CA PHE A 123 -13.27 28.46 30.59
C PHE A 123 -14.74 28.68 30.89
N GLU A 124 -15.54 27.60 30.85
CA GLU A 124 -16.90 27.59 31.39
C GLU A 124 -16.87 27.32 32.91
N THR A 125 -16.08 26.32 33.32
CA THR A 125 -15.76 26.06 34.71
C THR A 125 -14.25 25.92 34.84
N PHE A 126 -13.71 26.35 35.97
CA PHE A 126 -12.27 26.29 36.22
C PHE A 126 -12.02 25.88 37.67
N ASN A 127 -11.31 24.77 37.85
CA ASN A 127 -10.86 24.30 39.15
C ASN A 127 -9.36 24.03 39.14
N TYR A 128 -8.62 24.81 39.92
CA TYR A 128 -7.18 24.64 40.08
C TYR A 128 -6.70 25.28 41.40
N ASN A 129 -5.83 24.59 42.14
CA ASN A 129 -5.22 25.11 43.37
C ASN A 129 -6.23 25.73 44.37
N ASN A 130 -7.32 25.02 44.68
CA ASN A 130 -8.45 25.46 45.53
C ASN A 130 -9.25 26.67 45.01
N ILE A 131 -8.98 27.14 43.80
CA ILE A 131 -9.81 28.12 43.10
C ILE A 131 -10.91 27.34 42.38
N SER A 132 -12.16 27.74 42.58
CA SER A 132 -13.31 27.24 41.84
C SER A 132 -14.04 28.42 41.24
N TYR A 133 -14.19 28.42 39.91
CA TYR A 133 -14.83 29.49 39.16
C TYR A 133 -15.83 28.89 38.18
N GLN A 134 -16.98 29.56 38.06
CA GLN A 134 -18.02 29.30 37.07
C GLN A 134 -18.20 30.57 36.26
N ALA A 135 -18.11 30.45 34.94
CA ALA A 135 -18.32 31.57 34.04
C ALA A 135 -19.75 32.11 34.11
N LYS A 136 -19.89 33.41 33.92
CA LYS A 136 -21.19 34.09 33.87
C LYS A 136 -21.68 34.15 32.41
N GLY A 137 -21.80 33.00 31.75
CA GLY A 137 -22.08 32.90 30.32
C GLY A 137 -21.57 31.58 29.73
N TYR A 138 -21.24 31.58 28.43
CA TYR A 138 -20.70 30.40 27.73
C TYR A 138 -19.22 30.13 28.04
N SER A 139 -18.42 31.19 28.20
CA SER A 139 -17.00 31.10 28.63
C SER A 139 -16.44 32.45 29.04
N ASP A 140 -15.55 32.44 30.02
CA ASP A 140 -14.76 33.60 30.44
C ASP A 140 -13.26 33.38 30.24
N ILE A 141 -12.50 34.47 30.18
CA ILE A 141 -11.05 34.43 29.99
C ILE A 141 -10.37 34.29 31.34
N ILE A 142 -9.45 33.34 31.43
CA ILE A 142 -8.59 33.17 32.61
C ILE A 142 -7.12 33.28 32.19
N ILE A 143 -6.35 34.01 32.99
CA ILE A 143 -4.89 34.12 32.89
C ILE A 143 -4.32 33.54 34.18
N ILE A 144 -3.31 32.66 34.08
CA ILE A 144 -2.67 32.06 35.24
C ILE A 144 -1.15 32.18 35.09
N LYS A 145 -0.48 32.59 36.16
CA LYS A 145 0.98 32.64 36.23
C LYS A 145 1.52 31.57 37.18
N PHE A 146 2.56 30.88 36.75
CA PHE A 146 3.32 29.88 37.49
C PHE A 146 4.79 30.28 37.59
N ASP A 147 5.47 29.86 38.64
CA ASP A 147 6.92 29.93 38.71
C ASP A 147 7.58 28.89 37.76
N PRO A 148 8.92 28.90 37.58
CA PRO A 148 9.60 27.96 36.69
C PRO A 148 9.43 26.47 37.06
N ASP A 149 9.06 26.18 38.31
CA ASP A 149 8.85 24.83 38.86
C ASP A 149 7.37 24.39 38.78
N GLY A 150 6.51 25.23 38.19
CA GLY A 150 5.10 24.96 38.00
C GLY A 150 4.25 25.18 39.25
N ASN A 151 4.74 25.93 40.24
CA ASN A 151 3.94 26.35 41.38
C ASN A 151 3.11 27.58 41.00
N TYR A 152 1.85 27.58 41.43
CA TYR A 152 0.93 28.69 41.21
C TYR A 152 1.43 29.99 41.86
N LEU A 153 1.38 31.11 41.12
CA LEU A 153 1.67 32.45 41.63
C LEU A 153 0.40 33.28 41.78
N TRP A 154 -0.31 33.54 40.68
CA TRP A 154 -1.55 34.31 40.66
C TRP A 154 -2.41 33.98 39.44
N HIS A 155 -3.68 34.40 39.46
CA HIS A 155 -4.57 34.34 38.29
C HIS A 155 -5.38 35.64 38.12
N LYS A 156 -5.92 35.83 36.91
CA LYS A 156 -6.91 36.87 36.58
C LYS A 156 -8.07 36.26 35.82
N ILE A 157 -9.25 36.80 36.07
CA ILE A 157 -10.49 36.43 35.40
C ILE A 157 -11.01 37.71 34.74
N LEU A 158 -11.29 37.63 33.44
CA LEU A 158 -11.93 38.69 32.68
C LEU A 158 -13.29 38.14 32.25
N SER A 159 -14.37 38.77 32.73
CA SER A 159 -15.74 38.25 32.58
C SER A 159 -16.78 39.35 32.41
N GLY A 160 -17.98 39.02 31.94
CA GLY A 160 -19.12 39.94 31.85
C GLY A 160 -20.07 39.86 33.08
N PRO A 161 -20.95 40.86 33.27
CA PRO A 161 -22.11 40.75 34.15
C PRO A 161 -23.13 39.76 33.56
N TYR A 162 -23.78 39.00 34.43
CA TYR A 162 -24.79 38.01 34.04
C TYR A 162 -26.02 38.71 33.43
N ASP A 163 -26.33 38.43 32.17
CA ASP A 163 -27.62 38.73 31.54
C ASP A 163 -28.25 37.41 31.07
N GLU A 164 -29.43 37.11 31.63
CA GLU A 164 -30.21 35.89 31.40
C GLU A 164 -30.66 35.72 29.93
N TYR A 165 -30.56 36.77 29.11
CA TYR A 165 -30.86 36.76 27.68
C TYR A 165 -29.62 36.68 26.78
N THR A 166 -28.40 36.75 27.33
CA THR A 166 -27.16 36.78 26.55
C THR A 166 -26.31 35.52 26.71
N GLU A 167 -26.13 34.80 25.61
CA GLU A 167 -25.02 33.89 25.34
C GLU A 167 -23.64 34.57 25.40
N ASP A 168 -23.23 35.13 26.54
CA ASP A 168 -21.98 35.90 26.65
C ASP A 168 -20.74 35.00 26.41
N ILE A 169 -19.89 35.40 25.47
CA ILE A 169 -18.67 34.68 25.07
C ILE A 169 -17.49 35.66 25.14
N ASN A 170 -16.70 35.52 26.19
CA ASN A 170 -15.41 36.18 26.31
C ASN A 170 -14.32 35.18 25.90
N SER A 171 -13.47 35.56 24.94
CA SER A 171 -12.40 34.68 24.48
C SER A 171 -11.10 35.39 24.16
N THR A 172 -9.99 34.86 24.67
CA THR A 172 -8.64 35.27 24.29
C THR A 172 -8.35 34.79 22.87
N LYS A 173 -7.65 35.61 22.10
CA LYS A 173 -7.21 35.29 20.74
C LYS A 173 -5.71 35.38 20.55
N SER A 174 -5.09 36.37 21.18
CA SER A 174 -3.64 36.54 21.13
C SER A 174 -3.13 37.13 22.44
N PHE A 175 -1.89 36.83 22.75
CA PHE A 175 -1.27 37.15 24.03
C PHE A 175 0.25 37.15 23.85
N CYS A 176 0.93 38.13 24.44
CA CYS A 176 2.38 38.26 24.39
C CYS A 176 2.91 38.98 25.64
N THR A 177 4.23 39.09 25.75
CA THR A 177 4.87 39.96 26.75
C THR A 177 5.65 41.08 26.09
N ASP A 178 5.74 42.22 26.77
CA ASP A 178 6.72 43.26 26.42
C ASP A 178 8.10 42.95 27.02
N ASN A 179 9.11 43.77 26.68
CA ASN A 179 10.49 43.59 27.18
C ASN A 179 10.61 43.85 28.69
N LYS A 180 9.58 44.41 29.32
CA LYS A 180 9.47 44.59 30.77
C LYS A 180 8.70 43.44 31.42
N GLY A 181 8.32 42.39 30.69
CA GLY A 181 7.57 41.23 31.17
C GLY A 181 6.10 41.53 31.50
N ASN A 182 5.58 42.69 31.14
CA ASN A 182 4.14 42.97 31.24
C ASN A 182 3.41 42.08 30.24
N ILE A 183 2.19 41.68 30.58
CA ILE A 183 1.37 40.76 29.81
C ILE A 183 0.39 41.56 28.97
N ILE A 184 0.40 41.36 27.66
CA ILE A 184 -0.56 41.95 26.74
C ILE A 184 -1.49 40.83 26.29
N ILE A 185 -2.79 41.09 26.34
CA ILE A 185 -3.81 40.15 25.90
C ILE A 185 -4.82 40.88 25.01
N SER A 186 -5.16 40.24 23.90
CA SER A 186 -6.23 40.68 23.01
C SER A 186 -7.22 39.57 22.81
N GLY A 187 -8.49 39.94 22.77
CA GLY A 187 -9.58 38.98 22.62
C GLY A 187 -10.85 39.63 22.12
N LYS A 188 -11.93 38.87 22.21
CA LYS A 188 -13.28 39.32 21.86
C LYS A 188 -14.26 39.11 22.99
N PHE A 189 -15.30 39.93 23.02
CA PHE A 189 -16.43 39.88 23.95
C PHE A 189 -17.72 40.26 23.20
N ILE A 190 -18.90 39.95 23.75
CA ILE A 190 -20.18 40.28 23.11
C ILE A 190 -20.80 41.51 23.75
N THR A 191 -21.25 41.38 24.99
CA THR A 191 -22.11 42.41 25.60
C THR A 191 -21.31 43.31 26.53
N TYR A 192 -20.49 42.71 27.40
CA TYR A 192 -19.71 43.44 28.38
C TYR A 192 -18.44 42.67 28.71
N LEU A 193 -17.37 43.40 29.04
CA LEU A 193 -16.15 42.83 29.60
C LEU A 193 -15.70 43.64 30.80
N GLU A 194 -15.65 43.01 31.96
CA GLU A 194 -15.13 43.59 33.20
C GLU A 194 -13.69 43.10 33.45
N ILE A 195 -12.79 44.07 33.65
CA ILE A 195 -11.39 43.85 33.98
C ILE A 195 -10.97 44.80 35.10
N ASP A 196 -10.66 44.27 36.29
CA ASP A 196 -10.20 45.06 37.46
C ASP A 196 -11.07 46.33 37.73
N ASN A 197 -12.40 46.19 37.67
CA ASN A 197 -13.43 47.24 37.78
C ASN A 197 -13.59 48.20 36.58
N THR A 198 -12.86 47.98 35.49
CA THR A 198 -13.10 48.67 34.22
C THR A 198 -14.09 47.86 33.41
N VAL A 199 -15.21 48.46 33.00
CA VAL A 199 -16.23 47.79 32.17
C VAL A 199 -16.16 48.33 30.75
N LEU A 200 -15.92 47.45 29.79
CA LEU A 200 -16.12 47.72 28.37
C LEU A 200 -17.53 47.31 27.99
N ASN A 201 -18.22 48.17 27.25
CA ASN A 201 -19.53 47.87 26.70
C ASN A 201 -19.38 47.49 25.23
N GLY A 202 -19.90 46.32 24.89
CA GLY A 202 -20.09 45.89 23.52
C GLY A 202 -21.31 46.58 22.92
N TRP A 203 -21.54 46.38 21.63
CA TRP A 203 -22.67 46.98 20.97
C TRP A 203 -23.98 46.21 21.26
N ALA A 204 -24.95 46.89 21.89
CA ALA A 204 -26.25 46.32 22.25
C ALA A 204 -27.28 46.48 21.10
N GLN A 205 -27.65 45.37 20.46
CA GLN A 205 -28.74 45.30 19.47
C GLN A 205 -30.14 45.30 20.15
N PRO A 206 -31.21 45.77 19.49
CA PRO A 206 -32.60 45.47 19.85
C PRO A 206 -32.87 43.96 19.82
N ALA A 207 -33.83 43.49 20.62
CA ALA A 207 -34.16 42.07 20.72
C ALA A 207 -34.60 41.46 19.37
N GLY A 208 -33.86 40.46 18.87
CA GLY A 208 -34.24 39.63 17.71
C GLY A 208 -33.20 39.48 16.60
N GLU A 209 -32.08 40.21 16.64
CA GLU A 209 -31.00 40.12 15.65
C GLU A 209 -29.73 39.43 16.18
N ALA A 210 -28.84 38.99 15.28
CA ALA A 210 -27.61 38.27 15.64
C ALA A 210 -26.68 39.13 16.53
N LYS A 211 -26.10 38.49 17.55
CA LYS A 211 -25.19 39.11 18.53
C LYS A 211 -23.80 39.32 17.90
N ASN A 212 -23.24 40.52 18.03
CA ASN A 212 -21.97 40.89 17.41
C ASN A 212 -20.79 40.80 18.40
N TYR A 213 -19.60 40.44 17.91
CA TYR A 213 -18.37 40.39 18.71
C TYR A 213 -17.64 41.73 18.64
N ASP A 214 -17.29 42.33 19.78
CA ASP A 214 -16.35 43.45 19.88
C ASP A 214 -14.97 42.95 20.31
N ILE A 215 -13.91 43.70 20.02
CA ILE A 215 -12.54 43.34 20.43
C ILE A 215 -12.04 44.19 21.61
N PHE A 216 -11.12 43.63 22.38
CA PHE A 216 -10.39 44.37 23.39
C PHE A 216 -8.90 44.06 23.34
N THR A 217 -8.09 45.00 23.84
CA THR A 217 -6.68 44.80 24.15
C THR A 217 -6.41 45.34 25.56
N ALA A 218 -5.77 44.54 26.40
CA ALA A 218 -5.43 44.90 27.76
C ALA A 218 -3.95 44.61 28.06
N LYS A 219 -3.34 45.49 28.83
CA LYS A 219 -1.98 45.33 29.36
C LYS A 219 -2.03 45.17 30.87
N PHE A 220 -1.39 44.13 31.38
CA PHE A 220 -1.23 43.84 32.80
C PHE A 220 0.25 43.90 33.20
N SER A 221 0.54 44.35 34.42
CA SER A 221 1.89 44.26 34.97
C SER A 221 2.29 42.79 35.20
N GLN A 222 3.58 42.55 35.45
CA GLN A 222 4.09 41.21 35.82
C GLN A 222 3.37 40.56 37.03
N ASP A 223 2.82 41.39 37.92
CA ASP A 223 2.05 40.99 39.12
C ASP A 223 0.54 40.86 38.85
N GLY A 224 0.14 41.01 37.59
CA GLY A 224 -1.24 40.92 37.14
C GLY A 224 -2.07 42.17 37.36
N LYS A 225 -1.51 43.35 37.70
CA LYS A 225 -2.33 44.56 37.85
C LYS A 225 -2.68 45.13 36.48
N LEU A 226 -3.94 45.48 36.23
CA LEU A 226 -4.32 46.18 35.00
C LEU A 226 -3.55 47.52 34.88
N VAL A 227 -2.85 47.71 33.76
CA VAL A 227 -2.16 48.96 33.40
C VAL A 227 -3.08 49.82 32.56
N TRP A 228 -3.62 49.27 31.47
CA TRP A 228 -4.63 49.89 30.64
C TRP A 228 -5.44 48.82 29.89
N VAL A 229 -6.64 49.17 29.47
CA VAL A 229 -7.49 48.37 28.58
C VAL A 229 -8.17 49.30 27.60
N ARG A 230 -8.34 48.84 26.36
CA ARG A 230 -9.07 49.54 25.31
C ARG A 230 -9.98 48.61 24.53
N LYS A 231 -11.06 49.21 24.00
CA LYS A 231 -11.93 48.64 22.99
C LYS A 231 -11.61 49.31 21.66
N ASP A 232 -11.50 48.54 20.59
CA ASP A 232 -11.39 49.04 19.22
C ASP A 232 -12.40 48.27 18.33
N GLY A 233 -12.58 48.73 17.09
CA GLY A 233 -13.56 48.14 16.17
C GLY A 233 -14.81 49.01 15.98
N GLY A 234 -15.89 48.38 15.53
CA GLY A 234 -17.13 49.00 15.08
C GLY A 234 -18.38 48.54 15.82
N VAL A 235 -19.51 48.57 15.12
CA VAL A 235 -20.80 48.05 15.60
C VAL A 235 -21.12 46.67 15.04
N PHE A 236 -20.35 46.22 14.04
CA PHE A 236 -20.45 44.90 13.43
C PHE A 236 -19.44 43.94 14.07
N PRO A 237 -19.54 42.62 13.82
CA PRO A 237 -18.61 41.67 14.43
C PRO A 237 -17.16 41.91 13.99
N ASP A 238 -16.27 42.00 14.97
CA ASP A 238 -14.84 42.24 14.78
C ASP A 238 -14.01 41.10 15.38
N TRP A 239 -12.86 40.82 14.75
CA TRP A 239 -11.94 39.77 15.18
C TRP A 239 -10.51 40.29 15.26
N VAL A 240 -9.94 40.24 16.46
CA VAL A 240 -8.49 40.30 16.67
C VAL A 240 -7.93 38.88 16.66
N PHE A 241 -6.86 38.64 15.91
CA PHE A 241 -6.21 37.32 15.84
C PHE A 241 -4.74 37.36 16.27
N GLY A 242 -4.03 38.46 16.01
CA GLY A 242 -2.62 38.61 16.33
C GLY A 242 -2.35 39.82 17.22
N THR A 243 -1.46 39.67 18.19
CA THR A 243 -0.94 40.77 19.02
C THR A 243 0.52 40.52 19.35
N THR A 244 1.34 41.55 19.21
CA THR A 244 2.76 41.52 19.58
C THR A 244 3.19 42.88 20.15
N THR A 245 4.43 42.97 20.61
CA THR A 245 5.06 44.25 20.97
C THR A 245 6.31 44.47 20.15
N ASP A 246 6.62 45.73 19.87
CA ASP A 246 7.91 46.11 19.31
C ASP A 246 8.99 46.27 20.39
N HIS A 247 10.23 46.51 19.98
CA HIS A 247 11.36 46.64 20.92
C HIS A 247 11.25 47.86 21.84
N GLU A 248 10.34 48.80 21.53
CA GLU A 248 10.03 49.98 22.35
C GLU A 248 8.84 49.74 23.30
N ASN A 249 8.29 48.52 23.34
CA ASN A 249 7.10 48.11 24.11
C ASN A 249 5.77 48.70 23.60
N ASN A 250 5.74 49.21 22.37
CA ASN A 250 4.50 49.61 21.71
C ASN A 250 3.72 48.35 21.32
N VAL A 251 2.40 48.38 21.48
CA VAL A 251 1.52 47.25 21.21
C VAL A 251 1.03 47.28 19.77
N ILE A 252 1.10 46.15 19.08
CA ILE A 252 0.63 45.99 17.71
C ILE A 252 -0.45 44.92 17.68
N ILE A 253 -1.57 45.20 17.04
CA ILE A 253 -2.66 44.24 16.84
C ILE A 253 -3.02 44.11 15.37
N THR A 254 -3.44 42.91 14.97
CA THR A 254 -3.99 42.67 13.63
C THR A 254 -5.20 41.75 13.69
N GLY A 255 -6.08 41.88 12.71
CA GLY A 255 -7.37 41.21 12.70
C GLY A 255 -8.16 41.36 11.41
N SER A 256 -9.43 41.00 11.48
CA SER A 256 -10.43 41.19 10.44
C SER A 256 -11.65 41.90 11.03
N PHE A 257 -12.00 43.03 10.45
CA PHE A 257 -12.94 43.99 11.03
C PHE A 257 -14.05 44.28 10.04
N CYS A 258 -15.28 44.34 10.54
CA CYS A 258 -16.48 44.39 9.72
C CYS A 258 -17.09 45.78 9.73
N GLY A 259 -17.45 46.28 8.56
CA GLY A 259 -18.11 47.58 8.46
C GLY A 259 -17.31 48.73 9.10
N PRO A 260 -17.97 49.86 9.39
CA PRO A 260 -17.29 51.03 9.92
C PRO A 260 -16.61 50.72 11.26
N SER A 261 -15.29 50.93 11.33
CA SER A 261 -14.46 50.54 12.48
C SER A 261 -13.52 51.67 12.92
N LEU A 262 -13.35 51.81 14.24
CA LEU A 262 -12.59 52.88 14.88
C LEU A 262 -11.40 52.31 15.65
N PHE A 263 -10.22 52.87 15.38
CA PHE A 263 -8.96 52.54 16.06
C PHE A 263 -8.30 53.84 16.55
N GLY A 264 -8.61 54.22 17.79
CA GLY A 264 -8.27 55.55 18.29
C GLY A 264 -8.99 56.65 17.51
N ASP A 265 -8.23 57.57 16.91
CA ASP A 265 -8.76 58.64 16.05
C ASP A 265 -8.87 58.23 14.57
N THR A 266 -8.41 57.03 14.21
CA THR A 266 -8.46 56.53 12.82
C THR A 266 -9.77 55.81 12.57
N ASN A 267 -10.57 56.31 11.62
CA ASN A 267 -11.84 55.73 11.24
C ASN A 267 -11.76 55.11 9.84
N PHE A 268 -12.18 53.86 9.71
CA PHE A 268 -12.31 53.17 8.44
C PHE A 268 -13.79 53.02 8.08
N TYR A 269 -14.14 53.42 6.86
CA TYR A 269 -15.50 53.31 6.35
C TYR A 269 -15.58 52.18 5.33
N THR A 270 -16.17 51.06 5.74
CA THR A 270 -16.46 49.92 4.86
C THR A 270 -17.96 49.59 4.92
N PRO A 271 -18.51 48.95 3.88
CA PRO A 271 -19.90 48.50 3.88
C PRO A 271 -20.21 47.52 5.03
N GLU A 272 -21.48 47.45 5.41
CA GLU A 272 -21.94 46.46 6.39
C GLU A 272 -21.64 45.03 5.90
N TYR A 273 -21.21 44.16 6.81
CA TYR A 273 -20.83 42.77 6.51
C TYR A 273 -19.60 42.60 5.60
N ASP A 274 -18.80 43.64 5.41
CA ASP A 274 -17.55 43.61 4.65
C ASP A 274 -16.32 43.53 5.57
N TYR A 275 -15.59 42.41 5.49
CA TYR A 275 -14.45 42.07 6.35
C TYR A 275 -13.12 42.57 5.80
N LYS A 276 -12.48 43.51 6.49
CA LYS A 276 -11.17 44.04 6.09
C LYS A 276 -10.07 43.75 7.10
N PHE A 277 -8.90 43.48 6.55
CA PHE A 277 -7.66 43.49 7.29
C PHE A 277 -7.45 44.87 7.94
N VAL A 278 -7.10 44.86 9.23
CA VAL A 278 -6.55 46.06 9.90
C VAL A 278 -5.29 45.69 10.68
N LEU A 279 -4.31 46.60 10.63
CA LEU A 279 -3.10 46.61 11.46
C LEU A 279 -3.08 47.92 12.25
N SER A 280 -3.02 47.84 13.57
CA SER A 280 -3.02 49.01 14.45
C SER A 280 -1.85 48.96 15.43
N LYS A 281 -1.27 50.13 15.73
CA LYS A 281 -0.16 50.30 16.67
C LYS A 281 -0.53 51.31 17.75
N TYR A 282 -0.22 50.96 18.99
CA TYR A 282 -0.44 51.75 20.19
C TYR A 282 0.87 51.95 20.94
N SER A 283 1.01 53.06 21.64
CA SER A 283 2.15 53.31 22.51
C SER A 283 2.20 52.30 23.67
N GLU A 284 3.32 52.29 24.40
CA GLU A 284 3.44 51.51 25.64
C GLU A 284 2.29 51.75 26.63
N ASP A 285 1.79 52.98 26.68
CA ASP A 285 0.71 53.45 27.56
C ASP A 285 -0.69 53.20 26.98
N GLY A 286 -0.77 52.59 25.79
CA GLY A 286 -2.02 52.26 25.13
C GLY A 286 -2.62 53.39 24.31
N GLU A 287 -1.88 54.47 24.04
CA GLU A 287 -2.35 55.57 23.20
C GLU A 287 -2.27 55.21 21.70
N PRO A 288 -3.30 55.51 20.88
CA PRO A 288 -3.26 55.23 19.44
C PRO A 288 -2.11 55.97 18.74
N MET A 289 -1.32 55.24 17.97
CA MET A 289 -0.26 55.84 17.14
C MET A 289 -0.70 55.93 15.68
N TRP A 290 -1.13 54.81 15.10
CA TRP A 290 -1.65 54.75 13.73
C TRP A 290 -2.40 53.43 13.50
N ALA A 291 -3.30 53.41 12.53
CA ALA A 291 -3.93 52.19 12.02
C ALA A 291 -3.91 52.19 10.47
N LYS A 292 -3.86 50.99 9.88
CA LYS A 292 -3.82 50.76 8.42
C LYS A 292 -4.81 49.65 8.04
N GLN A 293 -5.46 49.81 6.90
CA GLN A 293 -6.45 48.88 6.35
C GLN A 293 -6.00 48.36 4.96
N TRP A 294 -6.45 47.16 4.57
CA TRP A 294 -6.49 46.74 3.16
C TRP A 294 -7.87 47.03 2.55
N ASP A 295 -7.88 47.47 1.30
CA ASP A 295 -9.08 47.92 0.60
C ASP A 295 -9.58 46.84 -0.39
N GLY A 296 -10.46 47.23 -1.33
CA GLY A 296 -10.99 46.35 -2.38
C GLY A 296 -12.34 45.71 -2.04
N PRO A 297 -13.03 45.10 -3.01
CA PRO A 297 -14.30 44.39 -2.78
C PRO A 297 -14.16 43.09 -1.99
N GLY A 298 -12.95 42.51 -1.92
CA GLY A 298 -12.70 41.21 -1.32
C GLY A 298 -12.52 41.19 0.20
N LEU A 299 -12.74 40.02 0.83
CA LEU A 299 -12.54 39.84 2.26
C LEU A 299 -11.04 39.72 2.60
N SER A 300 -10.64 40.22 3.76
CA SER A 300 -9.25 40.10 4.22
C SER A 300 -9.13 40.14 5.74
N GLY A 301 -8.00 39.62 6.25
CA GLY A 301 -7.73 39.62 7.68
C GLY A 301 -6.32 39.19 8.05
N GLY A 302 -5.77 39.82 9.09
CA GLY A 302 -4.48 39.43 9.65
C GLY A 302 -4.68 38.35 10.71
N LYS A 303 -3.95 37.23 10.61
CA LYS A 303 -4.04 36.10 11.53
C LYS A 303 -2.91 36.07 12.56
N ALA A 304 -1.71 36.50 12.17
CA ALA A 304 -0.53 36.46 13.03
C ALA A 304 0.37 37.68 12.76
N VAL A 305 1.05 38.17 13.79
CA VAL A 305 1.93 39.35 13.70
C VAL A 305 3.20 39.14 14.52
N THR A 306 4.34 39.54 13.98
CA THR A 306 5.64 39.58 14.66
C THR A 306 6.40 40.85 14.26
N VAL A 307 7.51 41.12 14.93
CA VAL A 307 8.42 42.23 14.60
C VAL A 307 9.81 41.72 14.28
N ASP A 308 10.52 42.41 13.40
CA ASP A 308 11.95 42.16 13.16
C ASP A 308 12.83 43.03 14.08
N SER A 309 14.15 42.84 14.00
CA SER A 309 15.13 43.56 14.80
C SER A 309 15.16 45.08 14.53
N GLN A 310 14.56 45.56 13.43
CA GLN A 310 14.43 46.98 13.11
C GLN A 310 13.04 47.58 13.43
N ASN A 311 12.20 46.87 14.19
CA ASN A 311 10.81 47.24 14.50
C ASN A 311 9.89 47.30 13.27
N ASN A 312 10.27 46.69 12.14
CA ASN A 312 9.31 46.46 11.06
C ASN A 312 8.35 45.36 11.49
N ILE A 313 7.11 45.47 11.03
CA ILE A 313 6.00 44.64 11.43
C ILE A 313 5.72 43.66 10.31
N ILE A 314 5.79 42.37 10.62
CA ILE A 314 5.52 41.30 9.68
C ILE A 314 4.17 40.71 10.05
N VAL A 315 3.30 40.53 9.06
CA VAL A 315 1.94 40.02 9.25
C VAL A 315 1.70 38.86 8.30
N GLY A 316 1.11 37.79 8.84
CA GLY A 316 0.58 36.67 8.09
C GLY A 316 -0.94 36.68 8.18
N GLY A 317 -1.64 36.50 7.08
CA GLY A 317 -3.08 36.63 7.02
C GLY A 317 -3.71 35.87 5.87
N TYR A 318 -4.92 36.31 5.51
CA TYR A 318 -5.65 35.81 4.36
C TYR A 318 -6.22 36.97 3.54
N ALA A 319 -6.45 36.71 2.27
CA ALA A 319 -7.19 37.57 1.36
C ALA A 319 -8.09 36.72 0.44
N PHE A 320 -9.23 37.27 0.04
CA PHE A 320 -10.25 36.60 -0.76
C PHE A 320 -10.79 37.56 -1.81
N ASP A 321 -11.04 37.09 -3.03
CA ASP A 321 -11.88 37.72 -4.06
C ASP A 321 -11.71 39.24 -4.25
N GLY A 322 -10.55 39.68 -4.76
CA GLY A 322 -10.36 41.09 -5.16
C GLY A 322 -9.97 42.05 -4.04
N ALA A 323 -9.45 41.56 -2.91
CA ALA A 323 -8.82 42.42 -1.91
C ALA A 323 -7.62 43.21 -2.51
N VAL A 324 -7.40 44.43 -2.01
CA VAL A 324 -6.40 45.38 -2.51
C VAL A 324 -5.44 45.78 -1.40
N ILE A 325 -4.15 45.62 -1.65
CA ILE A 325 -3.08 45.83 -0.67
C ILE A 325 -2.09 46.82 -1.25
N GLY A 326 -2.08 48.04 -0.71
CA GLY A 326 -1.35 49.14 -1.33
C GLY A 326 -1.91 49.44 -2.72
N ASN A 327 -1.10 49.18 -3.77
CA ASN A 327 -1.51 49.35 -5.18
C ASN A 327 -1.75 48.01 -5.90
N THR A 328 -1.68 46.89 -5.18
CA THR A 328 -1.78 45.54 -5.76
C THR A 328 -3.19 45.00 -5.54
N SER A 329 -3.86 44.62 -6.62
CA SER A 329 -5.12 43.87 -6.56
C SER A 329 -4.83 42.38 -6.59
N ILE A 330 -5.49 41.62 -5.72
CA ILE A 330 -5.46 40.16 -5.72
C ILE A 330 -6.48 39.67 -6.78
N TRP A 331 -6.08 38.69 -7.60
CA TRP A 331 -6.92 38.18 -8.69
C TRP A 331 -7.96 37.16 -8.18
N PRO A 332 -9.14 37.05 -8.82
CA PRO A 332 -10.26 36.29 -8.29
C PRO A 332 -10.10 34.81 -8.62
N GLU A 333 -9.62 34.04 -7.65
CA GLU A 333 -9.98 32.63 -7.52
C GLU A 333 -10.84 32.52 -6.25
N SER A 334 -11.89 31.71 -6.29
CA SER A 334 -12.90 31.63 -5.24
C SER A 334 -12.41 30.87 -3.99
N THR A 335 -11.24 31.27 -3.46
CA THR A 335 -10.47 30.58 -2.42
C THR A 335 -9.85 31.57 -1.42
N TRP A 336 -9.64 31.11 -0.19
CA TRP A 336 -8.93 31.89 0.84
C TRP A 336 -7.42 31.76 0.64
N ASP A 337 -6.77 32.84 0.20
CA ASP A 337 -5.35 32.83 -0.13
C ASP A 337 -4.50 33.30 1.07
N PRO A 338 -3.51 32.52 1.53
CA PRO A 338 -2.58 32.96 2.55
C PRO A 338 -1.70 34.10 2.04
N VAL A 339 -1.41 35.08 2.89
CA VAL A 339 -0.61 36.24 2.50
C VAL A 339 0.36 36.65 3.58
N PHE A 340 1.51 37.17 3.15
CA PHE A 340 2.52 37.81 3.99
C PHE A 340 2.67 39.28 3.59
N ALA A 341 2.77 40.16 4.59
CA ALA A 341 3.06 41.56 4.36
C ALA A 341 4.04 42.08 5.42
N LYS A 342 4.98 42.92 4.99
CA LYS A 342 5.89 43.63 5.90
C LYS A 342 5.65 45.12 5.83
N TYR A 343 5.55 45.74 7.00
CA TYR A 343 5.34 47.17 7.20
C TYR A 343 6.51 47.79 7.93
N SER A 344 6.84 49.03 7.62
CA SER A 344 7.75 49.82 8.45
C SER A 344 7.16 50.02 9.84
N SER A 345 7.99 50.40 10.82
CA SER A 345 7.52 50.78 12.17
C SER A 345 6.51 51.94 12.19
N LYS A 346 6.39 52.67 11.07
CA LYS A 346 5.44 53.79 10.83
C LYS A 346 4.17 53.36 10.07
N GLY A 347 4.07 52.09 9.68
CA GLY A 347 2.90 51.54 8.97
C GLY A 347 2.94 51.72 7.46
N ASP A 348 4.10 51.97 6.86
CA ASP A 348 4.26 51.97 5.40
C ASP A 348 4.49 50.55 4.89
N LEU A 349 3.75 50.10 3.88
CA LEU A 349 3.95 48.77 3.29
C LEU A 349 5.33 48.71 2.60
N LEU A 350 6.18 47.80 3.06
CA LEU A 350 7.52 47.56 2.51
C LEU A 350 7.49 46.50 1.40
N TRP A 351 6.85 45.36 1.67
CA TRP A 351 6.62 44.31 0.68
C TRP A 351 5.37 43.50 1.00
N PHE A 352 4.84 42.83 -0.02
CA PHE A 352 3.68 41.95 0.04
C PHE A 352 3.96 40.68 -0.77
N LYS A 353 3.52 39.53 -0.27
CA LYS A 353 3.62 38.23 -0.93
C LYS A 353 2.33 37.44 -0.76
N GLN A 354 1.78 36.97 -1.88
CA GLN A 354 0.65 36.05 -1.92
C GLN A 354 1.16 34.61 -2.03
N VAL A 355 0.49 33.70 -1.32
CA VAL A 355 0.65 32.25 -1.49
C VAL A 355 -0.40 31.80 -2.49
N GLU A 356 0.03 31.20 -3.60
CA GLU A 356 -0.88 30.63 -4.58
C GLU A 356 -1.49 29.37 -3.98
N THR A 357 -2.81 29.25 -4.05
CA THR A 357 -3.54 28.06 -3.59
C THR A 357 -4.67 27.79 -4.57
N ASP A 358 -4.98 26.52 -4.79
CA ASP A 358 -6.16 26.11 -5.55
C ASP A 358 -7.33 25.76 -4.61
N ALA A 359 -7.21 25.88 -3.29
CA ALA A 359 -8.31 25.71 -2.33
C ALA A 359 -8.14 26.60 -1.09
N ASP A 360 -8.98 26.41 -0.07
CA ASP A 360 -8.86 27.17 1.18
C ASP A 360 -7.53 26.86 1.88
N ALA A 361 -6.81 27.92 2.23
CA ALA A 361 -5.58 27.83 3.00
C ALA A 361 -5.47 29.05 3.95
N GLY A 362 -4.62 28.94 4.97
CA GLY A 362 -4.46 30.04 5.92
C GLY A 362 -3.23 29.93 6.81
N ILE A 363 -2.74 31.08 7.27
CA ILE A 363 -1.64 31.16 8.23
C ILE A 363 -2.18 31.13 9.66
N HIS A 364 -1.58 30.33 10.53
CA HIS A 364 -1.90 30.28 11.95
C HIS A 364 -0.96 31.11 12.82
N ARG A 365 0.36 30.99 12.60
CA ARG A 365 1.36 31.72 13.41
C ARG A 365 2.56 32.09 12.58
N ILE A 366 3.18 33.21 12.95
CA ILE A 366 4.50 33.63 12.47
C ILE A 366 5.39 34.02 13.66
N ILE A 367 6.68 33.74 13.56
CA ILE A 367 7.73 34.16 14.50
C ILE A 367 9.01 34.51 13.72
N THR A 368 9.89 35.31 14.31
CA THR A 368 11.16 35.73 13.71
C THR A 368 12.36 35.16 14.48
N ASP A 369 13.42 34.77 13.76
CA ASP A 369 14.73 34.46 14.37
C ASP A 369 15.61 35.71 14.52
N LEU A 370 16.79 35.56 15.14
CA LEU A 370 17.73 36.67 15.33
C LEU A 370 18.31 37.22 14.02
N SER A 371 18.15 36.50 12.90
CA SER A 371 18.54 36.97 11.57
C SER A 371 17.36 37.55 10.79
N ASP A 372 16.25 37.84 11.48
CA ASP A 372 15.01 38.37 10.91
C ASP A 372 14.33 37.44 9.88
N ASN A 373 14.72 36.17 9.81
CA ASN A 373 13.99 35.19 9.01
C ASN A 373 12.63 34.89 9.65
N ILE A 374 11.63 34.67 8.82
CA ILE A 374 10.24 34.45 9.20
C ILE A 374 9.97 32.96 9.19
N TYR A 375 9.55 32.40 10.32
CA TYR A 375 8.97 31.06 10.38
C TYR A 375 7.46 31.19 10.44
N ALA A 376 6.76 30.43 9.60
CA ALA A 376 5.32 30.43 9.54
C ALA A 376 4.79 29.01 9.49
N TYR A 377 3.70 28.73 10.20
CA TYR A 377 2.91 27.53 9.95
C TYR A 377 1.45 27.88 9.70
N GLY A 378 0.80 27.04 8.92
CA GLY A 378 -0.57 27.23 8.51
C GLY A 378 -1.19 25.92 8.03
N TYR A 379 -2.37 26.05 7.44
CA TYR A 379 -3.14 24.95 6.91
C TYR A 379 -3.45 25.15 5.42
N TYR A 380 -3.77 24.06 4.72
CA TYR A 380 -4.15 24.09 3.32
C TYR A 380 -4.89 22.81 2.88
N ASP A 381 -5.88 22.93 1.99
CA ASP A 381 -6.75 21.80 1.63
C ASP A 381 -6.27 21.01 0.39
N ARG A 382 -5.71 21.73 -0.58
CA ARG A 382 -5.20 21.17 -1.85
C ARG A 382 -3.76 21.59 -2.06
N ASN A 383 -3.41 22.27 -3.14
CA ASN A 383 -2.02 22.61 -3.41
C ASN A 383 -1.73 24.01 -2.88
N ILE A 384 -0.58 24.19 -2.26
CA ILE A 384 -0.04 25.52 -2.00
C ILE A 384 1.29 25.67 -2.73
N ARG A 385 1.48 26.87 -3.27
CA ARG A 385 2.72 27.25 -3.92
C ARG A 385 3.18 28.61 -3.42
N ILE A 386 4.45 28.67 -3.05
CA ILE A 386 5.12 29.91 -2.66
C ILE A 386 6.44 29.97 -3.41
N ASP A 387 6.59 30.97 -4.28
CA ASP A 387 7.71 31.08 -5.22
C ASP A 387 7.87 29.78 -6.07
N ASP A 388 9.03 29.14 -6.00
CA ASP A 388 9.35 27.89 -6.71
C ASP A 388 9.02 26.61 -5.90
N TYR A 389 8.47 26.74 -4.70
CA TYR A 389 8.13 25.61 -3.83
C TYR A 389 6.64 25.28 -3.92
N GLU A 390 6.33 24.00 -4.10
CA GLU A 390 4.95 23.48 -4.18
C GLU A 390 4.76 22.35 -3.17
N LEU A 391 3.70 22.42 -2.38
CA LEU A 391 3.23 21.31 -1.55
C LEU A 391 1.88 20.83 -2.07
N ILE A 392 1.81 19.52 -2.30
CA ILE A 392 0.59 18.84 -2.72
C ILE A 392 -0.22 18.45 -1.49
N GLY A 393 -1.48 18.87 -1.43
CA GLY A 393 -2.41 18.54 -0.35
C GLY A 393 -3.17 17.25 -0.58
N THR A 394 -3.77 16.76 0.48
CA THR A 394 -4.55 15.53 0.51
C THR A 394 -6.03 15.85 0.39
N TRP A 395 -6.54 15.98 -0.85
CA TRP A 395 -7.95 16.31 -1.07
C TRP A 395 -8.91 15.12 -0.81
N PHE A 396 -10.13 15.46 -0.37
CA PHE A 396 -11.27 14.56 -0.20
C PHE A 396 -12.61 15.25 -0.46
N ASP A 397 -13.48 14.58 -1.19
CA ASP A 397 -14.86 15.03 -1.34
C ASP A 397 -15.65 14.75 -0.04
N ASN A 398 -16.35 15.78 0.45
CA ASN A 398 -17.30 15.82 1.58
C ASN A 398 -16.81 16.14 3.00
N PHE A 399 -15.56 16.55 3.25
CA PHE A 399 -15.15 17.03 4.57
C PHE A 399 -14.08 18.13 4.55
N TRP A 400 -14.21 19.11 5.45
CA TRP A 400 -13.30 20.25 5.67
C TRP A 400 -12.00 19.79 6.37
N TYR A 401 -11.05 19.20 5.63
CA TYR A 401 -9.78 18.69 6.19
C TYR A 401 -8.57 19.36 5.58
N ASN A 402 -7.71 19.91 6.45
CA ASN A 402 -6.61 20.78 6.04
C ASN A 402 -5.27 20.12 6.43
N ASP A 403 -4.35 19.94 5.46
CA ASP A 403 -2.95 19.61 5.72
C ASP A 403 -2.26 20.80 6.42
N THR A 404 -1.14 20.56 7.13
CA THR A 404 -0.34 21.65 7.72
C THR A 404 0.99 21.85 7.01
N PHE A 405 1.34 23.11 6.76
CA PHE A 405 2.63 23.49 6.21
C PHE A 405 3.48 24.23 7.24
N LEU A 406 4.79 24.11 7.09
CA LEU A 406 5.79 24.89 7.80
C LEU A 406 6.71 25.55 6.78
N ALA A 407 6.92 26.85 6.87
CA ALA A 407 7.72 27.62 5.95
C ALA A 407 8.77 28.46 6.69
N LYS A 408 9.93 28.65 6.07
CA LYS A 408 10.90 29.67 6.45
C LYS A 408 11.14 30.61 5.27
N LEU A 409 11.03 31.91 5.53
CA LEU A 409 11.24 32.98 4.57
C LEU A 409 12.35 33.91 5.07
N THR A 410 13.04 34.58 4.15
CA THR A 410 13.96 35.68 4.49
C THR A 410 13.21 36.88 5.06
N ALA A 411 13.94 37.87 5.59
CA ALA A 411 13.36 39.14 6.04
C ALA A 411 12.68 39.93 4.91
N GLU A 412 13.04 39.64 3.65
CA GLU A 412 12.49 40.20 2.41
C GLU A 412 11.31 39.37 1.85
N GLY A 413 11.01 38.23 2.45
CA GLY A 413 9.89 37.36 2.07
C GLY A 413 10.23 36.28 1.05
N ASP A 414 11.50 36.10 0.67
CA ASP A 414 11.90 34.99 -0.22
C ASP A 414 11.86 33.66 0.52
N VAL A 415 11.25 32.63 -0.06
CA VAL A 415 11.16 31.32 0.59
C VAL A 415 12.54 30.67 0.64
N LEU A 416 12.99 30.33 1.85
CA LEU A 416 14.20 29.52 2.07
C LEU A 416 13.87 28.03 2.00
N TRP A 417 12.74 27.62 2.57
CA TRP A 417 12.20 26.27 2.44
C TRP A 417 10.72 26.22 2.82
N LEU A 418 10.02 25.22 2.29
CA LEU A 418 8.62 24.92 2.55
C LEU A 418 8.48 23.42 2.78
N LYS A 419 7.88 23.01 3.90
CA LYS A 419 7.74 21.62 4.33
C LYS A 419 6.30 21.24 4.65
N LYS A 420 5.93 20.04 4.23
CA LYS A 420 4.75 19.31 4.69
C LYS A 420 5.16 18.37 5.82
N LEU A 421 4.36 18.24 6.88
CA LEU A 421 4.48 17.09 7.77
C LEU A 421 3.83 15.87 7.12
N SER A 422 4.64 14.86 6.79
CA SER A 422 4.17 13.66 6.08
C SER A 422 3.88 12.52 7.04
N ASN A 423 2.83 11.74 6.74
CA ASN A 423 2.60 10.43 7.38
C ASN A 423 2.90 9.31 6.39
N VAL A 424 3.28 8.13 6.90
CA VAL A 424 3.31 6.88 6.11
C VAL A 424 2.05 6.10 6.39
N GLY A 425 1.47 5.60 5.31
CA GLY A 425 0.19 4.93 5.28
C GLY A 425 -0.89 5.82 4.68
N ASN A 426 -1.69 5.27 3.77
CA ASN A 426 -2.84 5.92 3.15
C ASN A 426 -4.01 6.11 4.15
N ILE A 427 -3.72 6.46 5.40
CA ILE A 427 -4.72 6.59 6.45
C ILE A 427 -5.35 7.96 6.42
N LYS A 428 -6.68 7.94 6.26
CA LYS A 428 -7.57 9.08 6.12
C LYS A 428 -8.69 8.89 7.16
N PRO A 429 -8.65 9.59 8.31
CA PRO A 429 -9.52 10.75 8.44
C PRO A 429 -8.77 11.95 9.02
N ALA A 430 -9.34 13.15 8.87
CA ALA A 430 -9.08 14.37 9.63
C ALA A 430 -8.12 14.22 10.82
N TRP A 431 -7.09 15.07 10.92
CA TRP A 431 -6.15 15.19 12.06
C TRP A 431 -4.96 14.22 12.10
N LEU A 432 -4.27 14.02 10.97
CA LEU A 432 -3.23 12.99 10.83
C LEU A 432 -1.83 13.43 11.27
N ALA A 433 -1.42 14.65 10.95
CA ALA A 433 -0.32 15.36 11.60
C ALA A 433 -0.59 16.85 11.48
N GLU A 434 -0.73 17.54 12.61
CA GLU A 434 -1.09 18.96 12.66
C GLU A 434 -0.06 19.70 13.52
N ILE A 435 0.50 20.79 12.99
CA ILE A 435 1.27 21.73 13.81
C ILE A 435 0.31 22.56 14.65
N ASN A 436 0.50 22.55 15.97
CA ASN A 436 -0.29 23.36 16.90
C ASN A 436 0.52 24.49 17.53
N GLY A 437 1.86 24.45 17.45
CA GLY A 437 2.69 25.55 17.95
C GLY A 437 4.12 25.49 17.46
N ILE A 438 4.72 26.68 17.32
CA ILE A 438 6.14 26.86 17.03
C ILE A 438 6.77 27.87 17.99
N ALA A 439 8.03 27.65 18.35
CA ALA A 439 8.84 28.57 19.15
C ALA A 439 10.32 28.49 18.73
N ILE A 440 11.11 29.52 19.00
CA ILE A 440 12.55 29.52 18.73
C ILE A 440 13.28 29.58 20.08
N ASP A 441 14.27 28.72 20.27
CA ASP A 441 15.12 28.77 21.45
C ASP A 441 16.27 29.77 21.32
N SER A 442 16.98 30.04 22.42
CA SER A 442 18.12 30.96 22.43
C SER A 442 19.27 30.53 21.51
N SER A 443 19.36 29.24 21.18
CA SER A 443 20.31 28.67 20.24
C SER A 443 19.81 28.70 18.78
N GLN A 444 18.70 29.39 18.50
CA GLN A 444 18.08 29.51 17.18
C GLN A 444 17.52 28.21 16.59
N ASN A 445 17.28 27.19 17.42
CA ASN A 445 16.57 26.00 16.96
C ASN A 445 15.06 26.25 16.99
N LEU A 446 14.39 25.75 15.96
CA LEU A 446 12.93 25.80 15.87
C LEU A 446 12.33 24.62 16.65
N ARG A 447 11.44 24.93 17.57
CA ARG A 447 10.59 23.99 18.29
C ARG A 447 9.27 23.88 17.58
N VAL A 448 8.83 22.66 17.36
CA VAL A 448 7.54 22.37 16.72
C VAL A 448 6.82 21.39 17.61
N THR A 449 5.58 21.71 17.97
CA THR A 449 4.67 20.74 18.60
C THR A 449 3.43 20.59 17.76
N GLY A 450 2.85 19.41 17.85
CA GLY A 450 1.66 19.08 17.11
C GLY A 450 1.11 17.74 17.55
N ARG A 451 -0.03 17.38 17.00
CA ARG A 451 -0.56 16.02 17.15
C ARG A 451 -0.34 15.22 15.90
N PHE A 452 -0.32 13.92 16.06
CA PHE A 452 -0.28 13.00 14.94
C PHE A 452 -1.04 11.70 15.25
N LYS A 453 -1.42 10.99 14.20
CA LYS A 453 -2.12 9.71 14.24
C LYS A 453 -1.40 8.70 13.35
N ASN A 454 -1.35 7.45 13.79
CA ASN A 454 -0.62 6.36 13.13
C ASN A 454 0.88 6.69 13.00
N THR A 455 1.52 6.26 11.90
CA THR A 455 2.93 6.52 11.63
C THR A 455 3.13 7.86 10.93
N SER A 456 3.81 8.77 11.60
CA SER A 456 4.19 10.09 11.09
C SER A 456 5.70 10.19 10.88
N HIS A 457 6.08 10.77 9.75
CA HIS A 457 7.46 10.97 9.34
C HIS A 457 7.86 12.43 9.52
N PHE A 458 8.86 12.63 10.37
CA PHE A 458 9.53 13.88 10.66
C PHE A 458 10.92 13.81 10.03
N ASP A 459 10.98 14.02 8.71
CA ASP A 459 12.16 13.75 7.89
C ASP A 459 12.64 12.28 8.04
N ASN A 460 13.82 12.06 8.63
CA ASN A 460 14.41 10.73 8.84
C ASN A 460 13.92 10.01 10.12
N ILE A 461 13.03 10.63 10.91
CA ILE A 461 12.50 10.10 12.17
C ILE A 461 11.04 9.70 11.98
N SER A 462 10.65 8.52 12.43
CA SER A 462 9.26 8.03 12.36
C SER A 462 8.71 7.76 13.75
N LEU A 463 7.51 8.26 14.04
CA LEU A 463 6.78 8.01 15.28
C LEU A 463 5.47 7.30 14.95
N THR A 464 5.04 6.36 15.79
CA THR A 464 3.80 5.61 15.61
C THR A 464 2.88 5.78 16.81
N SER A 465 1.70 6.34 16.58
CA SER A 465 0.62 6.41 17.55
C SER A 465 -0.28 5.17 17.47
N TYR A 466 -0.64 4.62 18.63
CA TYR A 466 -1.60 3.51 18.78
C TYR A 466 -2.93 3.96 19.40
N THR A 467 -3.18 5.26 19.50
CA THR A 467 -4.39 5.85 20.09
C THR A 467 -5.13 6.74 19.07
N GLU A 468 -6.17 7.46 19.49
CA GLU A 468 -6.90 8.38 18.60
C GLU A 468 -5.99 9.47 18.00
N ALA A 469 -5.06 10.02 18.80
CA ALA A 469 -3.94 10.85 18.37
C ALA A 469 -2.95 11.05 19.54
N ASP A 470 -1.66 11.13 19.23
CA ASP A 470 -0.59 11.42 20.18
C ASP A 470 0.05 12.79 19.88
N MET A 471 0.67 13.39 20.89
CA MET A 471 1.43 14.63 20.74
C MET A 471 2.87 14.32 20.35
N PHE A 472 3.44 15.11 19.44
CA PHE A 472 4.88 15.19 19.23
C PHE A 472 5.44 16.54 19.71
N LEU A 473 6.68 16.51 20.20
CA LEU A 473 7.54 17.67 20.36
C LEU A 473 8.81 17.41 19.55
N GLY A 474 9.12 18.29 18.60
CA GLY A 474 10.27 18.19 17.72
C GLY A 474 11.19 19.40 17.81
N ARG A 475 12.47 19.18 17.52
CA ARG A 475 13.49 20.21 17.29
C ARG A 475 13.95 20.15 15.84
N MET A 476 13.89 21.27 15.13
CA MET A 476 14.51 21.45 13.83
C MET A 476 15.74 22.35 13.95
N GLY A 477 16.81 21.96 13.28
CA GLY A 477 18.07 22.70 13.25
C GLY A 477 18.92 22.24 12.06
N GLU A 478 20.05 22.90 11.84
CA GLU A 478 21.06 22.36 10.92
C GLU A 478 21.53 21.02 11.49
N TYR A 479 21.52 19.98 10.66
CA TYR A 479 22.04 18.67 11.04
C TYR A 479 23.51 18.86 11.39
N GLU A 480 23.87 18.81 12.68
CA GLU A 480 25.28 18.74 13.06
C GLU A 480 25.81 17.42 12.53
N TYR A 481 26.48 17.46 11.37
CA TYR A 481 27.07 16.26 10.81
C TYR A 481 27.97 15.62 11.87
N THR A 482 27.75 14.34 12.13
CA THR A 482 28.76 13.55 12.80
C THR A 482 29.86 13.22 11.79
N LYS A 483 31.01 12.80 12.31
CA LYS A 483 32.09 12.28 11.47
C LYS A 483 31.53 11.18 10.54
N PRO A 484 31.78 11.23 9.22
CA PRO A 484 31.13 10.32 8.28
C PRO A 484 31.66 8.90 8.45
N SER A 485 30.89 7.88 8.06
CA SER A 485 31.22 6.46 8.22
C SER A 485 31.53 5.82 6.86
N PRO A 486 32.79 5.42 6.59
CA PRO A 486 33.21 4.95 5.27
C PRO A 486 32.69 3.57 4.91
N ASP A 487 32.17 3.45 3.68
CA ASP A 487 31.83 2.17 3.06
C ASP A 487 31.99 2.20 1.54
N PHE A 488 32.28 1.07 0.89
CA PHE A 488 32.47 0.98 -0.56
C PHE A 488 32.43 -0.44 -1.14
N PHE A 489 32.26 -0.53 -2.47
CA PHE A 489 32.42 -1.77 -3.24
C PHE A 489 33.11 -1.57 -4.60
N ALA A 490 33.59 -2.66 -5.21
CA ALA A 490 34.23 -2.72 -6.54
C ALA A 490 33.39 -3.46 -7.59
N SER A 491 33.54 -3.11 -8.88
CA SER A 491 32.82 -3.73 -10.00
C SER A 491 33.32 -5.13 -10.35
N THR A 492 34.58 -5.43 -10.06
CA THR A 492 35.19 -6.76 -10.15
C THR A 492 36.33 -6.81 -9.14
N THR A 493 36.61 -7.98 -8.56
CA THR A 493 37.69 -8.17 -7.59
C THR A 493 38.85 -9.00 -8.15
N GLU A 494 38.72 -9.56 -9.35
CA GLU A 494 39.79 -10.30 -10.03
C GLU A 494 39.74 -10.19 -11.55
N GLY A 495 40.87 -10.48 -12.22
CA GLY A 495 40.95 -10.61 -13.68
C GLY A 495 42.37 -10.48 -14.25
N GLU A 496 42.50 -10.70 -15.57
CA GLU A 496 43.80 -10.58 -16.25
C GLU A 496 44.27 -9.12 -16.36
N ILE A 497 45.58 -8.90 -16.27
CA ILE A 497 46.16 -7.57 -16.47
C ILE A 497 46.17 -7.21 -17.97
N PRO A 498 45.87 -5.95 -18.34
CA PRO A 498 45.48 -4.86 -17.44
C PRO A 498 44.04 -5.01 -16.94
N LEU A 499 43.86 -5.05 -15.61
CA LEU A 499 42.56 -5.22 -14.96
C LEU A 499 42.01 -3.85 -14.58
N GLN A 500 40.97 -3.41 -15.30
CA GLN A 500 40.26 -2.18 -14.98
C GLN A 500 39.13 -2.45 -13.99
N VAL A 501 39.15 -1.77 -12.85
CA VAL A 501 38.17 -1.89 -11.77
C VAL A 501 37.54 -0.54 -11.48
N LYS A 502 36.20 -0.51 -11.34
CA LYS A 502 35.47 0.68 -10.86
C LYS A 502 35.11 0.50 -9.39
N PHE A 503 35.33 1.53 -8.60
CA PHE A 503 34.98 1.59 -7.18
C PHE A 503 33.88 2.62 -6.94
N TYR A 504 32.92 2.25 -6.08
CA TYR A 504 31.76 3.06 -5.75
C TYR A 504 31.68 3.25 -4.23
N ASP A 505 31.55 4.51 -3.82
CA ASP A 505 31.28 4.92 -2.45
C ASP A 505 29.86 4.52 -1.99
N GLN A 506 29.78 3.96 -0.79
CA GLN A 506 28.54 3.66 -0.05
C GLN A 506 28.54 4.28 1.35
N SER A 507 29.43 5.24 1.61
CA SER A 507 29.61 5.84 2.92
C SER A 507 28.34 6.53 3.44
N TYR A 508 28.17 6.49 4.76
CA TYR A 508 27.03 7.07 5.47
C TYR A 508 27.41 8.41 6.10
N GLY A 509 26.49 9.38 6.06
CA GLY A 509 26.72 10.77 6.47
C GLY A 509 27.16 11.68 5.31
N VAL A 510 27.25 12.99 5.55
CA VAL A 510 27.72 13.92 4.52
C VAL A 510 29.23 13.83 4.37
N VAL A 511 29.67 13.66 3.14
CA VAL A 511 31.08 13.55 2.75
C VAL A 511 31.42 14.73 1.84
N SER A 512 32.43 15.49 2.22
CA SER A 512 32.94 16.64 1.47
C SER A 512 34.15 16.30 0.60
N SER A 513 34.91 15.25 0.95
CA SER A 513 36.02 14.73 0.15
C SER A 513 36.18 13.23 0.31
N TRP A 514 36.64 12.59 -0.76
CA TRP A 514 37.03 11.19 -0.82
C TRP A 514 38.52 11.12 -1.14
N GLU A 515 39.22 10.16 -0.57
CA GLU A 515 40.60 9.82 -0.87
C GLU A 515 40.70 8.29 -0.96
N TRP A 516 40.91 7.80 -2.17
CA TRP A 516 41.09 6.38 -2.47
C TRP A 516 42.56 6.07 -2.63
N ASP A 517 42.99 4.97 -2.04
CA ASP A 517 44.32 4.39 -2.15
C ASP A 517 44.12 2.90 -2.52
N PHE A 518 44.43 2.55 -3.76
CA PHE A 518 44.04 1.29 -4.40
C PHE A 518 45.06 0.16 -4.24
N ASP A 519 46.24 0.47 -3.73
CA ASP A 519 47.30 -0.48 -3.38
C ASP A 519 47.75 -0.39 -1.90
N ASN A 520 47.10 0.48 -1.12
CA ASN A 520 47.34 0.76 0.30
C ASN A 520 48.80 1.13 0.59
N ASN A 521 49.37 1.97 -0.26
CA ASN A 521 50.75 2.46 -0.14
C ASN A 521 50.85 3.83 0.56
N ASP A 522 49.74 4.34 1.11
CA ASP A 522 49.59 5.65 1.75
C ASP A 522 49.68 6.83 0.79
N THR A 523 49.48 6.59 -0.51
CA THR A 523 49.35 7.62 -1.55
C THR A 523 47.92 7.63 -2.09
N VAL A 524 47.34 8.83 -2.22
CA VAL A 524 45.98 8.98 -2.76
C VAL A 524 46.01 8.86 -4.29
N ASP A 525 45.34 7.83 -4.81
CA ASP A 525 45.23 7.54 -6.24
C ASP A 525 44.05 8.27 -6.89
N CYS A 526 42.97 8.52 -6.14
CA CYS A 526 41.77 9.17 -6.65
C CYS A 526 40.99 9.89 -5.55
N SER A 527 40.29 10.97 -5.88
CA SER A 527 39.58 11.80 -4.90
C SER A 527 38.11 12.12 -5.26
N THR A 528 37.51 11.30 -6.13
CA THR A 528 36.09 11.43 -6.51
C THR A 528 35.23 10.36 -5.85
N LYS A 529 33.92 10.59 -5.76
CA LYS A 529 32.95 9.64 -5.16
C LYS A 529 32.95 8.25 -5.83
N SER A 530 33.28 8.19 -7.11
CA SER A 530 33.52 6.93 -7.81
C SER A 530 34.77 7.07 -8.66
N CYS A 531 35.58 6.03 -8.68
CA CYS A 531 36.90 6.04 -9.28
C CYS A 531 37.11 4.78 -10.12
N THR A 532 37.90 4.89 -11.18
CA THR A 532 38.30 3.74 -11.99
C THR A 532 39.81 3.61 -11.89
N HIS A 533 40.30 2.46 -11.44
CA HIS A 533 41.73 2.14 -11.38
C HIS A 533 42.05 0.99 -12.33
N THR A 534 43.21 1.03 -12.97
CA THR A 534 43.66 -0.06 -13.86
C THR A 534 44.94 -0.65 -13.29
N TYR A 535 44.85 -1.87 -12.80
CA TYR A 535 46.00 -2.64 -12.33
C TYR A 535 46.72 -3.20 -13.55
N THR A 536 47.94 -2.71 -13.81
CA THR A 536 48.74 -3.10 -14.99
C THR A 536 49.84 -4.11 -14.67
N GLU A 537 50.11 -4.34 -13.39
CA GLU A 537 51.07 -5.34 -12.91
C GLU A 537 50.32 -6.45 -12.20
N SER A 538 50.90 -7.65 -12.20
CA SER A 538 50.29 -8.78 -11.51
C SER A 538 50.51 -8.66 -10.01
N GLY A 539 49.45 -8.75 -9.20
CA GLY A 539 49.54 -8.57 -7.75
C GLY A 539 48.21 -8.72 -7.00
N VAL A 540 48.30 -8.72 -5.66
CA VAL A 540 47.15 -8.67 -4.74
C VAL A 540 47.19 -7.34 -3.99
N TYR A 541 46.14 -6.54 -4.11
CA TYR A 541 46.10 -5.16 -3.68
C TYR A 541 45.03 -4.95 -2.59
N SER A 542 45.38 -4.21 -1.55
CA SER A 542 44.43 -3.76 -0.52
C SER A 542 43.91 -2.38 -0.89
N VAL A 543 42.63 -2.10 -0.65
CA VAL A 543 42.02 -0.80 -1.02
C VAL A 543 41.57 -0.07 0.24
N LYS A 544 41.94 1.20 0.36
CA LYS A 544 41.57 2.10 1.45
C LYS A 544 40.76 3.27 0.91
N LEU A 545 39.64 3.56 1.58
CA LEU A 545 38.83 4.76 1.36
C LEU A 545 38.86 5.62 2.63
N THR A 546 39.32 6.85 2.48
CA THR A 546 39.27 7.90 3.50
C THR A 546 38.26 8.95 3.07
N ILE A 547 37.35 9.32 3.97
CA ILE A 547 36.31 10.31 3.73
C ILE A 547 36.33 11.38 4.81
N THR A 548 36.04 12.62 4.42
CA THR A 548 36.09 13.77 5.32
C THR A 548 34.87 14.65 5.16
N ASN A 549 34.39 15.19 6.28
CA ASN A 549 33.56 16.38 6.32
C ASN A 549 34.14 17.42 7.27
N ASP A 550 33.41 18.52 7.42
CA ASP A 550 33.71 19.63 8.34
C ASP A 550 33.84 19.20 9.82
N LYS A 551 33.40 17.99 10.17
CA LYS A 551 33.33 17.46 11.53
C LYS A 551 34.36 16.34 11.79
N GLY A 552 35.01 15.80 10.75
CA GLY A 552 36.20 14.95 10.88
C GLY A 552 36.43 13.96 9.72
N THR A 553 37.54 13.20 9.81
CA THR A 553 38.00 12.27 8.76
C THR A 553 38.00 10.82 9.22
N SER A 554 37.24 9.95 8.55
CA SER A 554 37.17 8.51 8.83
C SER A 554 37.74 7.69 7.66
N GLU A 555 38.30 6.52 7.95
CA GLU A 555 38.89 5.62 6.96
C GLU A 555 38.39 4.18 7.11
N LYS A 556 38.34 3.45 5.99
CA LYS A 556 38.09 2.01 5.92
C LYS A 556 39.04 1.38 4.92
N THR A 557 39.75 0.33 5.35
CA THR A 557 40.62 -0.48 4.48
C THR A 557 40.07 -1.89 4.36
N ILE A 558 39.92 -2.38 3.13
CA ILE A 558 39.63 -3.79 2.84
C ILE A 558 40.95 -4.44 2.36
N PRO A 559 41.56 -5.33 3.16
CA PRO A 559 42.82 -5.97 2.79
C PRO A 559 42.61 -7.03 1.69
N TYR A 560 43.59 -7.15 0.78
CA TYR A 560 43.60 -8.15 -0.31
C TYR A 560 42.37 -8.12 -1.22
N TYR A 561 41.86 -6.91 -1.49
CA TYR A 561 40.57 -6.72 -2.13
C TYR A 561 40.58 -6.96 -3.65
N ILE A 562 41.68 -6.68 -4.36
CA ILE A 562 41.80 -6.87 -5.82
C ILE A 562 42.96 -7.80 -6.19
N VAL A 563 42.72 -8.70 -7.14
CA VAL A 563 43.71 -9.61 -7.73
C VAL A 563 43.86 -9.35 -9.23
N ALA A 564 45.03 -8.86 -9.67
CA ALA A 564 45.30 -8.60 -11.08
C ALA A 564 46.40 -9.54 -11.61
N GLY A 565 46.21 -10.16 -12.79
CA GLY A 565 47.24 -10.92 -13.53
C GLY A 565 47.52 -12.36 -13.05
N GLN A 566 48.41 -13.10 -13.73
CA GLN A 566 48.78 -14.48 -13.40
C GLN A 566 50.18 -14.60 -12.77
N VAL A 567 50.26 -14.78 -11.45
CA VAL A 567 51.26 -15.68 -10.84
C VAL A 567 50.59 -16.37 -9.65
N TYR A 568 50.21 -17.63 -9.83
CA TYR A 568 49.96 -18.54 -8.72
C TYR A 568 50.62 -19.89 -9.06
N PRO A 569 51.07 -20.68 -8.07
CA PRO A 569 51.22 -22.12 -8.26
C PRO A 569 49.97 -22.65 -8.96
N SER A 570 50.12 -23.60 -9.91
CA SER A 570 49.01 -24.12 -10.71
C SER A 570 47.83 -24.40 -9.80
N LYS A 571 46.78 -23.59 -9.84
CA LYS A 571 45.72 -23.67 -8.83
C LYS A 571 44.81 -24.78 -9.25
N ALA A 572 44.94 -25.91 -8.55
CA ALA A 572 44.22 -27.12 -8.86
C ALA A 572 42.71 -26.81 -8.90
N ASP A 573 42.02 -27.18 -9.97
CA ASP A 573 40.56 -27.17 -10.03
C ASP A 573 40.08 -28.19 -11.06
N PHE A 574 38.87 -28.68 -10.85
CA PHE A 574 38.26 -29.65 -11.73
C PHE A 574 36.75 -29.70 -11.57
N LYS A 575 36.09 -30.32 -12.55
CA LYS A 575 34.68 -30.68 -12.48
C LYS A 575 34.45 -32.16 -12.80
N ALA A 576 33.35 -32.70 -12.31
CA ALA A 576 32.77 -33.94 -12.79
C ALA A 576 31.57 -33.67 -13.72
N ASP A 577 31.27 -34.59 -14.64
CA ASP A 577 30.05 -34.56 -15.46
C ASP A 577 28.79 -34.87 -14.64
N ILE A 578 28.90 -35.77 -13.66
CA ILE A 578 27.93 -36.06 -12.62
C ILE A 578 28.65 -36.21 -11.28
N THR A 579 28.16 -35.56 -10.22
CA THR A 579 28.78 -35.64 -8.87
C THR A 579 28.03 -36.57 -7.93
N TYR A 580 26.93 -37.17 -8.39
CA TYR A 580 26.14 -38.10 -7.61
C TYR A 580 25.37 -39.05 -8.52
N GLY A 581 24.95 -40.19 -7.95
CA GLY A 581 24.13 -41.15 -8.67
C GLY A 581 24.20 -42.56 -8.08
N PRO A 582 23.31 -43.46 -8.52
CA PRO A 582 23.24 -44.81 -8.00
C PRO A 582 24.47 -45.63 -8.41
N LEU A 583 24.80 -46.63 -7.60
CA LEU A 583 25.90 -47.55 -7.91
C LEU A 583 25.50 -48.58 -8.97
N PRO A 584 26.45 -49.00 -9.83
CA PRO A 584 27.79 -48.43 -9.97
C PRO A 584 27.74 -47.05 -10.66
N LEU A 585 28.39 -46.06 -10.06
CA LEU A 585 28.40 -44.69 -10.55
C LEU A 585 29.69 -44.41 -11.32
N THR A 586 29.60 -44.35 -12.66
CA THR A 586 30.72 -43.93 -13.50
C THR A 586 30.70 -42.41 -13.70
N VAL A 587 31.77 -41.75 -13.27
CA VAL A 587 31.95 -40.30 -13.34
C VAL A 587 33.11 -39.96 -14.27
N THR A 588 32.90 -38.97 -15.14
CA THR A 588 33.95 -38.37 -15.96
C THR A 588 34.41 -37.05 -15.34
N PHE A 589 35.68 -36.98 -14.96
CA PHE A 589 36.32 -35.78 -14.43
C PHE A 589 37.05 -35.04 -15.55
N THR A 590 36.85 -33.73 -15.58
CA THR A 590 37.52 -32.82 -16.50
C THR A 590 38.33 -31.82 -15.68
N GLU A 591 39.60 -31.74 -16.01
CA GLU A 591 40.55 -30.79 -15.45
C GLU A 591 40.18 -29.34 -15.82
N LEU A 592 40.22 -28.43 -14.84
CA LEU A 592 39.90 -27.00 -15.00
C LEU A 592 40.93 -26.08 -14.35
N SER A 593 42.08 -26.61 -13.90
CA SER A 593 43.04 -25.87 -13.09
C SER A 593 43.53 -24.64 -13.85
N SER A 594 43.65 -23.57 -13.09
CA SER A 594 44.17 -22.32 -13.61
C SER A 594 45.70 -22.37 -13.69
N TYR A 595 46.31 -21.56 -14.55
CA TYR A 595 47.77 -21.37 -14.63
C TYR A 595 48.55 -22.61 -15.18
N ALA A 596 48.01 -23.24 -16.24
CA ALA A 596 48.63 -24.27 -17.09
C ALA A 596 49.55 -25.29 -16.38
N ALA A 597 48.97 -26.39 -15.89
CA ALA A 597 49.71 -27.51 -15.34
C ALA A 597 50.38 -28.39 -16.42
N ALA A 598 51.55 -28.94 -16.11
CA ALA A 598 52.29 -29.85 -16.99
C ALA A 598 52.00 -31.32 -16.69
N GLU A 599 51.65 -31.64 -15.44
CA GLU A 599 51.38 -33.00 -14.94
C GLU A 599 50.14 -33.02 -14.03
N PHE A 600 49.38 -34.12 -14.08
CA PHE A 600 48.14 -34.33 -13.34
C PHE A 600 48.21 -35.69 -12.60
N GLU A 601 47.85 -35.71 -11.33
CA GLU A 601 47.65 -36.93 -10.56
C GLU A 601 46.27 -36.86 -9.91
N TRP A 602 45.36 -37.72 -10.37
CA TRP A 602 44.02 -37.85 -9.83
C TRP A 602 43.96 -39.01 -8.87
N ASP A 603 43.37 -38.80 -7.70
CA ASP A 603 42.99 -39.83 -6.74
C ASP A 603 41.49 -39.64 -6.47
N PHE A 604 40.66 -40.57 -6.96
CA PHE A 604 39.21 -40.43 -6.97
C PHE A 604 38.54 -40.94 -5.69
N ASN A 605 39.29 -41.62 -4.81
CA ASN A 605 38.79 -42.23 -3.59
C ASN A 605 39.60 -41.86 -2.32
N ASP A 606 40.62 -41.00 -2.45
CA ASP A 606 41.56 -40.53 -1.42
C ASP A 606 42.28 -41.69 -0.70
N ASP A 607 42.56 -42.78 -1.43
CA ASP A 607 43.32 -43.92 -0.89
C ASP A 607 44.84 -43.70 -0.86
N GLY A 608 45.29 -42.56 -1.40
CA GLY A 608 46.69 -42.16 -1.47
C GLY A 608 47.42 -42.68 -2.70
N THR A 609 46.71 -43.37 -3.62
CA THR A 609 47.24 -43.90 -4.87
C THR A 609 46.60 -43.19 -6.06
N PRO A 610 47.38 -42.58 -6.99
CA PRO A 610 46.80 -41.97 -8.18
C PRO A 610 46.12 -43.01 -9.09
N ASP A 611 44.85 -42.77 -9.42
CA ASP A 611 44.00 -43.57 -10.31
C ASP A 611 44.14 -43.17 -11.79
N CYS A 612 44.49 -41.91 -12.08
CA CYS A 612 44.60 -41.39 -13.45
C CYS A 612 45.55 -40.18 -13.55
N SER A 613 46.04 -39.88 -14.76
CA SER A 613 46.95 -38.75 -15.03
C SER A 613 46.65 -37.95 -16.31
N ASP A 614 45.48 -38.19 -16.93
CA ASP A 614 45.04 -37.45 -18.12
C ASP A 614 44.25 -36.19 -17.76
N LYS A 615 44.13 -35.25 -18.71
CA LYS A 615 43.26 -34.05 -18.55
C LYS A 615 41.78 -34.39 -18.43
N GLN A 616 41.39 -35.59 -18.85
CA GLN A 616 40.04 -36.10 -18.71
C GLN A 616 40.10 -37.58 -18.34
N CYS A 617 39.52 -37.92 -17.20
CA CYS A 617 39.61 -39.25 -16.60
C CYS A 617 38.21 -39.75 -16.24
N THR A 618 37.98 -41.06 -16.32
CA THR A 618 36.71 -41.68 -15.90
C THR A 618 36.96 -42.66 -14.77
N TYR A 619 36.16 -42.58 -13.70
CA TYR A 619 36.26 -43.49 -12.55
C TYR A 619 34.89 -44.05 -12.19
N THR A 620 34.83 -45.33 -11.81
CA THR A 620 33.56 -46.00 -11.46
C THR A 620 33.54 -46.37 -9.99
N TYR A 621 32.67 -45.71 -9.24
CA TYR A 621 32.42 -46.00 -7.84
C TYR A 621 31.46 -47.19 -7.70
N LEU A 622 31.91 -48.22 -6.99
CA LEU A 622 31.20 -49.49 -6.86
C LEU A 622 30.58 -49.70 -5.46
N LYS A 623 30.86 -48.81 -4.51
CA LYS A 623 30.37 -48.90 -3.13
C LYS A 623 29.74 -47.59 -2.69
N GLU A 624 28.77 -47.67 -1.77
CA GLU A 624 28.07 -46.48 -1.31
C GLU A 624 29.01 -45.66 -0.44
N GLY A 625 28.97 -44.34 -0.63
CA GLY A 625 29.82 -43.44 0.13
C GLY A 625 29.98 -42.10 -0.56
N LYS A 626 30.43 -41.14 0.23
CA LYS A 626 30.96 -39.90 -0.29
C LYS A 626 32.46 -40.06 -0.46
N TYR A 627 32.93 -39.74 -1.65
CA TYR A 627 34.31 -39.91 -2.06
C TYR A 627 34.94 -38.54 -2.21
N THR A 628 36.02 -38.33 -1.47
CA THR A 628 36.90 -37.21 -1.68
C THR A 628 37.65 -37.44 -2.98
N VAL A 629 37.62 -36.43 -3.86
CA VAL A 629 38.42 -36.45 -5.08
C VAL A 629 39.53 -35.45 -4.92
N CYS A 630 40.74 -35.94 -5.13
CA CYS A 630 41.95 -35.16 -5.13
C CYS A 630 42.47 -35.04 -6.56
N LEU A 631 42.75 -33.81 -6.98
CA LEU A 631 43.61 -33.52 -8.11
C LEU A 631 44.87 -32.81 -7.60
N LEU A 632 46.03 -33.43 -7.78
CA LEU A 632 47.32 -32.78 -7.64
C LEU A 632 47.80 -32.35 -9.02
N VAL A 633 48.04 -31.06 -9.21
CA VAL A 633 48.65 -30.52 -10.42
C VAL A 633 50.04 -29.98 -10.13
N LYS A 634 50.97 -30.22 -11.07
CA LYS A 634 52.36 -29.79 -10.96
C LYS A 634 52.76 -28.98 -12.18
N ASN A 635 53.50 -27.90 -11.93
CA ASN A 635 54.26 -27.20 -12.95
C ASN A 635 55.67 -26.85 -12.43
N GLU A 636 56.49 -26.20 -13.25
CA GLU A 636 57.89 -25.88 -12.94
C GLU A 636 58.08 -24.94 -11.73
N ARG A 637 57.02 -24.32 -11.21
CA ARG A 637 57.08 -23.31 -10.13
C ARG A 637 56.40 -23.75 -8.83
N GLY A 638 55.62 -24.83 -8.83
CA GLY A 638 54.99 -25.37 -7.64
C GLY A 638 54.00 -26.48 -7.95
N GLN A 639 53.51 -27.12 -6.90
CA GLN A 639 52.39 -28.04 -6.98
C GLN A 639 51.26 -27.47 -6.12
N ASP A 640 50.04 -27.67 -6.57
CA ASP A 640 48.86 -27.39 -5.77
C ASP A 640 47.94 -28.60 -5.80
N LYS A 641 47.21 -28.78 -4.71
CA LYS A 641 46.34 -29.94 -4.51
C LYS A 641 44.94 -29.43 -4.23
N GLU A 642 44.03 -29.71 -5.15
CA GLU A 642 42.61 -29.45 -4.92
C GLU A 642 42.01 -30.75 -4.40
N ILE A 643 41.57 -30.70 -3.15
CA ILE A 643 40.86 -31.77 -2.51
C ILE A 643 39.41 -31.32 -2.39
N LYS A 644 38.54 -31.87 -3.23
CA LYS A 644 37.11 -31.71 -3.02
C LYS A 644 36.67 -32.86 -2.13
N GLN A 645 36.61 -32.57 -0.83
CA GLN A 645 36.13 -33.52 0.16
C GLN A 645 34.71 -33.93 -0.16
N GLU A 646 34.42 -35.24 -0.07
CA GLU A 646 33.09 -35.79 -0.30
C GLU A 646 32.47 -35.42 -1.67
N TYR A 647 33.29 -35.06 -2.65
CA TYR A 647 32.87 -34.45 -3.92
C TYR A 647 32.00 -35.33 -4.80
N ILE A 648 32.22 -36.64 -4.75
CA ILE A 648 31.32 -37.61 -5.39
C ILE A 648 30.51 -38.31 -4.33
N SER A 649 29.20 -38.12 -4.36
CA SER A 649 28.27 -38.96 -3.62
C SER A 649 27.89 -40.15 -4.49
N ALA A 650 28.66 -41.22 -4.40
CA ALA A 650 28.24 -42.48 -5.01
C ALA A 650 27.20 -43.10 -4.07
N GLY A 651 25.95 -42.75 -4.33
CA GLY A 651 24.88 -42.78 -3.36
C GLY A 651 23.90 -41.63 -3.60
N PRO A 652 22.83 -41.52 -2.79
CA PRO A 652 21.79 -40.50 -2.99
C PRO A 652 22.25 -39.05 -2.61
N PRO A 653 21.60 -37.96 -3.13
CA PRO A 653 22.09 -36.55 -3.21
C PRO A 653 22.14 -35.67 -1.92
N ASP A 654 22.70 -34.43 -2.04
CA ASP A 654 22.97 -33.35 -1.02
C ASP A 654 21.76 -32.89 -0.17
N LEU A 655 20.57 -33.09 -0.71
CA LEU A 655 19.36 -33.21 0.09
C LEU A 655 18.99 -34.67 -0.04
N PHE A 656 19.25 -35.44 1.01
CA PHE A 656 18.74 -36.79 1.03
C PHE A 656 17.26 -36.70 1.34
N ILE A 657 16.46 -37.09 0.35
CA ILE A 657 15.02 -37.23 0.45
C ILE A 657 14.77 -38.72 0.63
N SER A 658 14.23 -39.13 1.78
CA SER A 658 14.00 -40.56 2.06
C SER A 658 13.10 -41.24 1.04
N SER A 659 12.26 -40.48 0.33
CA SER A 659 11.44 -40.97 -0.77
C SER A 659 11.34 -39.94 -1.92
N PRO A 660 11.86 -40.23 -3.13
CA PRO A 660 11.84 -39.30 -4.27
C PRO A 660 10.46 -39.15 -4.91
N GLN A 661 9.49 -39.95 -4.47
CA GLN A 661 8.09 -39.92 -4.86
C GLN A 661 7.25 -40.49 -3.72
N ILE A 662 6.02 -40.03 -3.60
CA ILE A 662 5.06 -40.53 -2.61
C ILE A 662 3.94 -41.20 -3.37
N GLN A 663 3.68 -42.46 -3.05
CA GLN A 663 2.57 -43.23 -3.62
C GLN A 663 1.79 -43.84 -2.48
N THR A 664 0.48 -43.63 -2.46
CA THR A 664 -0.39 -44.25 -1.45
C THR A 664 -1.71 -44.71 -2.05
N ILE A 665 -2.34 -45.66 -1.37
CA ILE A 665 -3.70 -46.10 -1.66
C ILE A 665 -4.50 -45.85 -0.39
N LEU A 666 -5.61 -45.12 -0.51
CA LEU A 666 -6.51 -44.85 0.59
C LEU A 666 -7.90 -45.33 0.25
N LYS A 667 -8.68 -45.71 1.25
CA LYS A 667 -10.12 -45.77 1.08
C LYS A 667 -10.71 -44.38 1.21
N GLU A 668 -11.88 -44.16 0.63
CA GLU A 668 -12.65 -42.94 0.86
C GLU A 668 -12.76 -42.66 2.36
N ARG A 669 -12.56 -41.39 2.76
CA ARG A 669 -12.58 -40.94 4.15
C ARG A 669 -11.45 -41.46 5.05
N GLU A 670 -10.37 -41.95 4.45
CA GLU A 670 -9.12 -42.18 5.16
C GLU A 670 -8.17 -41.00 4.94
N THR A 671 -7.50 -40.60 6.01
CA THR A 671 -6.38 -39.67 5.92
C THR A 671 -5.09 -40.44 6.18
N SER A 672 -4.17 -40.41 5.22
CA SER A 672 -2.82 -40.94 5.39
C SER A 672 -1.89 -39.84 5.85
N HIS A 673 -1.05 -40.16 6.82
CA HIS A 673 0.09 -39.34 7.16
C HIS A 673 1.32 -40.04 6.63
N THR A 674 2.08 -39.33 5.82
CA THR A 674 3.39 -39.76 5.37
C THR A 674 4.39 -38.70 5.74
N SER A 675 5.64 -39.08 5.88
CA SER A 675 6.71 -38.12 6.06
C SER A 675 7.78 -38.38 5.04
N VAL A 676 8.38 -37.29 4.59
CA VAL A 676 9.59 -37.34 3.79
C VAL A 676 10.70 -36.76 4.64
N SER A 677 11.68 -37.59 4.97
CA SER A 677 12.87 -37.15 5.67
C SER A 677 13.69 -36.30 4.71
N LEU A 678 13.85 -35.04 5.06
CA LEU A 678 14.72 -34.10 4.39
C LEU A 678 15.96 -33.96 5.25
N MET A 679 17.06 -34.60 4.84
CA MET A 679 18.34 -34.47 5.52
C MET A 679 19.23 -33.53 4.73
N ASN A 680 19.71 -32.49 5.40
CA ASN A 680 20.74 -31.63 4.85
C ASN A 680 22.07 -32.39 4.92
N THR A 681 22.44 -33.04 3.82
CA THR A 681 23.71 -33.76 3.73
C THR A 681 24.84 -32.87 3.19
N GLY A 682 24.56 -31.57 2.99
CA GLY A 682 25.50 -30.51 2.62
C GLY A 682 26.03 -29.70 3.80
N ASN A 683 26.83 -28.66 3.50
CA ASN A 683 27.67 -27.96 4.49
C ASN A 683 27.18 -26.55 4.88
N SER A 684 26.06 -26.07 4.33
CA SER A 684 25.44 -24.78 4.66
C SER A 684 24.00 -24.99 5.13
N THR A 685 23.44 -24.06 5.92
CA THR A 685 22.03 -24.11 6.34
C THR A 685 21.12 -24.12 5.11
N LEU A 686 20.25 -25.11 5.02
CA LEU A 686 19.26 -25.25 3.96
C LEU A 686 17.97 -24.56 4.43
N ASP A 687 17.66 -23.40 3.84
CA ASP A 687 16.35 -22.76 3.99
C ASP A 687 15.46 -23.19 2.83
N PHE A 688 14.20 -23.54 3.13
CA PHE A 688 13.24 -23.87 2.09
C PHE A 688 11.81 -23.43 2.44
N THR A 689 11.01 -23.16 1.41
CA THR A 689 9.55 -23.04 1.48
C THR A 689 8.88 -24.17 0.71
N VAL A 690 7.64 -24.49 1.06
CA VAL A 690 6.88 -25.60 0.46
C VAL A 690 5.67 -25.05 -0.30
N GLU A 691 5.58 -25.37 -1.59
CA GLU A 691 4.43 -25.14 -2.47
C GLU A 691 3.81 -26.51 -2.82
N LEU A 692 2.48 -26.60 -2.82
CA LEU A 692 1.74 -27.83 -3.08
C LEU A 692 0.88 -27.66 -4.33
N ILE A 693 1.00 -28.61 -5.26
CA ILE A 693 0.28 -28.60 -6.54
C ILE A 693 -0.42 -29.95 -6.68
N GLY A 694 -1.63 -30.01 -7.24
CA GLY A 694 -2.22 -31.30 -7.61
C GLY A 694 -3.54 -31.23 -8.34
N THR A 695 -3.99 -32.38 -8.83
CA THR A 695 -5.22 -32.54 -9.60
C THR A 695 -6.43 -32.53 -8.68
N VAL A 696 -7.42 -31.70 -8.96
CA VAL A 696 -8.66 -31.60 -8.18
C VAL A 696 -9.73 -32.64 -8.57
N ALA A 697 -9.47 -33.43 -9.60
CA ALA A 697 -10.34 -34.50 -10.10
C ALA A 697 -9.51 -35.75 -10.48
N PRO A 698 -10.11 -36.95 -10.48
CA PRO A 698 -9.39 -38.19 -10.79
C PRO A 698 -8.98 -38.25 -12.27
N ILE A 699 -7.77 -38.74 -12.52
CA ILE A 699 -7.17 -38.90 -13.84
C ILE A 699 -7.78 -40.13 -14.51
N LEU A 700 -8.63 -39.89 -15.51
CA LEU A 700 -9.45 -40.93 -16.16
C LEU A 700 -8.67 -41.89 -17.09
N ASP A 701 -7.41 -41.61 -17.46
CA ASP A 701 -6.66 -42.36 -18.49
C ASP A 701 -5.34 -43.02 -17.99
N GLY A 702 -5.08 -43.04 -16.68
CA GLY A 702 -3.93 -43.77 -16.11
C GLY A 702 -2.55 -43.40 -16.68
N SER A 703 -2.37 -42.21 -17.27
CA SER A 703 -1.11 -41.80 -17.91
C SER A 703 -0.17 -41.11 -16.90
N PHE A 704 0.45 -41.91 -16.04
CA PHE A 704 1.20 -41.51 -14.84
C PHE A 704 2.48 -40.63 -15.02
N LEU A 705 2.88 -40.15 -16.21
CA LEU A 705 4.25 -39.62 -16.38
C LEU A 705 4.47 -38.44 -17.36
N LYS A 706 3.43 -37.73 -17.83
CA LYS A 706 3.60 -36.71 -18.88
C LYS A 706 3.50 -35.23 -18.48
N VAL A 707 3.10 -34.90 -17.25
CA VAL A 707 2.73 -33.51 -16.94
C VAL A 707 3.90 -32.63 -16.48
N PHE A 708 4.99 -33.17 -15.88
CA PHE A 708 5.98 -32.30 -15.21
C PHE A 708 7.47 -32.46 -15.55
N ASN A 709 7.87 -33.26 -16.55
CA ASN A 709 9.29 -33.42 -16.92
C ASN A 709 9.69 -32.71 -18.22
N ALA A 710 9.76 -31.37 -18.20
CA ALA A 710 10.39 -30.58 -19.25
C ALA A 710 11.55 -29.72 -18.73
N LYS A 711 12.66 -30.35 -18.30
CA LYS A 711 13.95 -29.64 -18.17
C LYS A 711 14.53 -29.38 -19.56
N ARG A 712 14.92 -28.11 -19.81
CA ARG A 712 15.72 -27.70 -20.99
C ARG A 712 16.94 -28.61 -21.16
N ARG A 713 16.92 -29.47 -22.16
CA ARG A 713 18.12 -30.06 -22.76
C ARG A 713 18.29 -29.50 -24.16
N SER A 714 19.39 -28.79 -24.39
CA SER A 714 19.92 -28.66 -25.75
C SER A 714 20.33 -30.05 -26.23
N ARG A 715 19.66 -30.62 -27.24
CA ARG A 715 20.30 -31.53 -28.22
C ARG A 715 19.39 -31.87 -29.41
N LYS A 716 20.07 -32.08 -30.54
CA LYS A 716 19.61 -32.17 -31.93
C LYS A 716 19.06 -33.57 -32.29
N THR A 717 17.92 -33.98 -31.75
CA THR A 717 17.18 -35.14 -32.29
C THR A 717 15.72 -34.76 -32.53
N PRO A 718 15.10 -35.08 -33.68
CA PRO A 718 13.72 -34.69 -33.96
C PRO A 718 12.76 -35.38 -32.98
N ILE A 719 12.16 -34.59 -32.10
CA ILE A 719 11.14 -35.04 -31.15
C ILE A 719 9.80 -35.10 -31.91
N LYS A 720 8.99 -36.13 -31.65
CA LYS A 720 7.61 -36.20 -32.17
C LYS A 720 6.86 -34.92 -31.75
N PRO A 721 6.32 -34.12 -32.71
CA PRO A 721 5.76 -32.82 -32.39
C PRO A 721 4.56 -32.97 -31.44
N LEU A 722 4.56 -32.19 -30.35
CA LEU A 722 3.59 -32.32 -29.26
C LEU A 722 2.23 -31.68 -29.58
N LEU A 723 2.09 -30.93 -30.69
CA LEU A 723 0.85 -30.35 -31.23
C LEU A 723 -0.11 -29.80 -30.14
N LYS A 724 0.40 -28.94 -29.25
CA LYS A 724 -0.34 -28.43 -28.08
C LYS A 724 -1.03 -27.09 -28.30
N GLY A 725 -0.62 -26.28 -29.28
CA GLY A 725 -1.21 -24.95 -29.53
C GLY A 725 -2.22 -24.95 -30.69
N PRO A 726 -3.11 -23.94 -30.78
CA PRO A 726 -4.04 -23.79 -31.90
C PRO A 726 -3.28 -23.59 -33.22
N TYR A 727 -3.79 -24.12 -34.32
CA TYR A 727 -3.19 -24.03 -35.65
C TYR A 727 -4.26 -23.94 -36.73
N ALA A 728 -3.91 -23.33 -37.87
CA ALA A 728 -4.79 -23.25 -39.02
C ALA A 728 -5.13 -24.66 -39.52
N ASP A 729 -6.43 -24.96 -39.59
CA ASP A 729 -6.93 -26.32 -39.78
C ASP A 729 -6.61 -26.95 -41.16
N SER A 730 -6.10 -26.14 -42.10
CA SER A 730 -5.74 -26.58 -43.45
C SER A 730 -4.31 -26.28 -43.85
N GLN A 731 -3.44 -25.76 -42.96
CA GLN A 731 -2.12 -25.26 -43.35
C GLN A 731 -0.97 -25.93 -42.59
N ILE A 732 0.07 -26.30 -43.33
CA ILE A 732 1.31 -26.90 -42.82
C ILE A 732 2.49 -26.07 -43.31
N VAL A 733 3.47 -25.85 -42.43
CA VAL A 733 4.77 -25.24 -42.76
C VAL A 733 5.80 -26.36 -42.90
N VAL A 734 6.48 -26.39 -44.03
CA VAL A 734 7.53 -27.38 -44.34
C VAL A 734 8.84 -26.66 -44.61
N ARG A 735 9.89 -27.05 -43.89
CA ARG A 735 11.26 -26.64 -44.24
C ARG A 735 12.05 -27.82 -44.76
N PHE A 736 12.64 -27.68 -45.94
CA PHE A 736 13.47 -28.69 -46.58
C PHE A 736 14.93 -28.62 -46.12
N ARG A 737 15.64 -29.75 -46.17
CA ARG A 737 17.10 -29.76 -45.99
C ARG A 737 17.75 -29.17 -47.24
N LYS A 738 18.90 -28.48 -47.10
CA LYS A 738 19.63 -27.85 -48.21
C LYS A 738 20.00 -28.78 -49.39
N ASN A 739 19.99 -30.09 -49.18
CA ASN A 739 20.29 -31.11 -50.19
C ASN A 739 19.05 -31.89 -50.67
N ALA A 740 17.84 -31.50 -50.26
CA ALA A 740 16.61 -32.14 -50.72
C ALA A 740 16.44 -31.95 -52.22
N LYS A 741 16.16 -33.03 -52.95
CA LYS A 741 16.00 -32.98 -54.41
C LYS A 741 14.59 -32.54 -54.77
N ALA A 742 14.43 -31.80 -55.87
CA ALA A 742 13.12 -31.37 -56.35
C ALA A 742 12.10 -32.51 -56.52
N LYS A 743 12.57 -33.72 -56.85
CA LYS A 743 11.72 -34.92 -56.96
C LYS A 743 11.15 -35.38 -55.61
N GLU A 744 11.95 -35.34 -54.54
CA GLU A 744 11.55 -35.77 -53.18
C GLU A 744 10.50 -34.82 -52.59
N LYS A 745 10.62 -33.53 -52.91
CA LYS A 745 9.63 -32.51 -52.57
C LYS A 745 8.28 -32.75 -53.25
N ILE A 746 8.28 -33.05 -54.55
CA ILE A 746 7.05 -33.33 -55.32
C ILE A 746 6.38 -34.64 -54.86
N GLU A 747 7.17 -35.66 -54.52
CA GLU A 747 6.66 -36.93 -53.99
C GLU A 747 6.01 -36.75 -52.62
N LEU A 748 6.67 -36.05 -51.67
CA LEU A 748 6.11 -35.77 -50.35
C LEU A 748 4.82 -34.94 -50.43
N MET A 749 4.78 -33.93 -51.31
CA MET A 749 3.60 -33.09 -51.51
C MET A 749 2.39 -33.91 -52.00
N LYS A 750 2.62 -34.83 -52.96
CA LYS A 750 1.59 -35.78 -53.41
C LYS A 750 1.14 -36.75 -52.32
N GLU A 751 2.06 -37.27 -51.51
CA GLU A 751 1.73 -38.19 -50.40
C GLU A 751 0.91 -37.52 -49.30
N MET A 752 1.18 -36.24 -49.03
CA MET A 752 0.41 -35.46 -48.07
C MET A 752 -0.97 -35.07 -48.61
N GLY A 753 -1.19 -35.13 -49.93
CA GLY A 753 -2.37 -34.57 -50.57
C GLY A 753 -2.38 -33.06 -50.45
N ALA A 754 -1.20 -32.46 -50.58
CA ALA A 754 -0.95 -31.05 -50.32
C ALA A 754 -0.81 -30.25 -51.63
N GLU A 755 -1.16 -28.98 -51.60
CA GLU A 755 -0.86 -28.01 -52.66
C GLU A 755 0.01 -26.89 -52.10
N ASP A 756 0.99 -26.42 -52.87
CA ASP A 756 1.81 -25.29 -52.44
C ASP A 756 1.03 -23.98 -52.55
N ILE A 757 1.08 -23.18 -51.49
CA ILE A 757 0.42 -21.88 -51.44
C ILE A 757 1.44 -20.78 -51.66
N LYS A 758 2.58 -20.93 -50.98
CA LYS A 758 3.58 -19.87 -50.85
C LYS A 758 4.91 -20.45 -50.41
N THR A 759 5.97 -20.12 -51.14
CA THR A 759 7.36 -20.22 -50.66
C THR A 759 7.65 -18.99 -49.81
N ILE A 760 8.02 -19.20 -48.54
CA ILE A 760 8.40 -18.13 -47.59
C ILE A 760 9.86 -17.74 -47.80
N ASP A 761 10.72 -18.73 -48.01
CA ASP A 761 12.17 -18.62 -48.21
C ASP A 761 12.65 -19.80 -49.08
N ASP A 762 13.88 -19.79 -49.60
CA ASP A 762 14.41 -20.78 -50.58
C ASP A 762 14.24 -22.26 -50.12
N ASP A 763 14.18 -22.50 -48.80
CA ASP A 763 13.98 -23.82 -48.20
C ASP A 763 12.70 -23.96 -47.36
N ILE A 764 11.80 -22.95 -47.30
CA ILE A 764 10.59 -22.95 -46.45
C ILE A 764 9.32 -22.69 -47.27
N GLU A 765 8.30 -23.53 -47.09
CA GLU A 765 7.02 -23.45 -47.79
C GLU A 765 5.81 -23.60 -46.88
N ILE A 766 4.69 -23.00 -47.28
CA ILE A 766 3.36 -23.25 -46.72
C ILE A 766 2.55 -24.07 -47.72
N TRP A 767 2.03 -25.18 -47.24
CA TRP A 767 1.22 -26.12 -48.00
C TRP A 767 -0.22 -26.17 -47.44
N ILE A 768 -1.21 -26.22 -48.33
CA ILE A 768 -2.61 -26.51 -47.97
C ILE A 768 -2.81 -28.02 -47.98
N VAL A 769 -3.47 -28.56 -46.96
CA VAL A 769 -4.01 -29.93 -46.90
C VAL A 769 -5.50 -29.89 -46.61
N GLN A 770 -6.20 -31.03 -46.69
CA GLN A 770 -7.61 -31.07 -46.33
C GLN A 770 -7.84 -30.62 -44.87
N PRO A 771 -8.83 -29.74 -44.60
CA PRO A 771 -9.21 -29.34 -43.25
C PRO A 771 -9.42 -30.55 -42.32
N GLY A 772 -9.01 -30.45 -41.06
CA GLY A 772 -9.10 -31.51 -40.05
C GLY A 772 -7.97 -32.54 -40.09
N THR A 773 -7.10 -32.53 -41.12
CA THR A 773 -6.06 -33.57 -41.30
C THR A 773 -4.66 -33.14 -40.86
N VAL A 774 -4.45 -31.87 -40.49
CA VAL A 774 -3.14 -31.28 -40.18
C VAL A 774 -2.39 -32.06 -39.09
N LYS A 775 -3.06 -32.42 -37.98
CA LYS A 775 -2.47 -33.20 -36.89
C LYS A 775 -1.95 -34.56 -37.34
N GLU A 776 -2.76 -35.29 -38.10
CA GLU A 776 -2.39 -36.61 -38.61
C GLU A 776 -1.19 -36.51 -39.55
N LYS A 777 -1.24 -35.56 -40.51
CA LYS A 777 -0.18 -35.35 -41.50
C LYS A 777 1.14 -34.94 -40.85
N VAL A 778 1.11 -34.01 -39.90
CA VAL A 778 2.33 -33.62 -39.17
C VAL A 778 2.91 -34.79 -38.38
N LEU A 779 2.09 -35.53 -37.61
CA LEU A 779 2.57 -36.68 -36.84
C LEU A 779 3.07 -37.83 -37.70
N ARG A 780 2.57 -37.97 -38.93
CA ARG A 780 3.00 -38.99 -39.88
C ARG A 780 4.32 -38.64 -40.56
N TYR A 781 4.54 -37.38 -40.90
CA TYR A 781 5.66 -36.95 -41.74
C TYR A 781 6.74 -36.11 -41.02
N TYR A 782 6.61 -35.81 -39.70
CA TYR A 782 7.55 -34.94 -38.97
C TYR A 782 9.04 -35.31 -39.06
N ASN A 783 9.36 -36.58 -39.30
CA ASN A 783 10.73 -37.08 -39.42
C ASN A 783 11.10 -37.45 -40.87
N HIS A 784 10.42 -36.88 -41.87
CA HIS A 784 10.67 -37.18 -43.27
C HIS A 784 12.11 -36.77 -43.68
N PRO A 785 12.89 -37.62 -44.36
CA PRO A 785 14.32 -37.40 -44.61
C PRO A 785 14.61 -36.14 -45.45
N ALA A 786 13.69 -35.72 -46.32
CA ALA A 786 13.84 -34.50 -47.13
C ALA A 786 13.62 -33.21 -46.32
N CYS A 787 12.99 -33.30 -45.14
CA CYS A 787 12.57 -32.15 -44.36
C CYS A 787 13.47 -31.95 -43.13
N LEU A 788 13.74 -30.68 -42.82
CA LEU A 788 14.33 -30.26 -41.56
C LEU A 788 13.23 -30.22 -40.47
N PHE A 789 12.03 -29.75 -40.83
CA PHE A 789 10.81 -29.88 -40.02
C PHE A 789 9.55 -29.86 -40.88
N ILE A 790 8.48 -30.43 -40.33
CA ILE A 790 7.09 -30.30 -40.80
C ILE A 790 6.25 -29.99 -39.57
N GLU A 791 5.55 -28.87 -39.58
CA GLU A 791 4.72 -28.43 -38.45
C GLU A 791 3.42 -27.76 -38.92
N PRO A 792 2.37 -27.68 -38.09
CA PRO A 792 1.20 -26.90 -38.41
C PRO A 792 1.57 -25.42 -38.55
N ASN A 793 0.80 -24.67 -39.34
CA ASN A 793 0.83 -23.22 -39.23
C ASN A 793 0.13 -22.80 -37.93
N TYR A 794 0.90 -22.62 -36.86
CA TYR A 794 0.36 -22.27 -35.55
C TYR A 794 -0.32 -20.90 -35.55
N ILE A 795 -1.53 -20.85 -35.01
CA ILE A 795 -2.20 -19.61 -34.67
C ILE A 795 -1.53 -19.11 -33.39
N ARG A 796 -1.05 -17.88 -33.44
CA ARG A 796 -0.53 -17.19 -32.26
C ARG A 796 -1.57 -16.14 -31.88
N SER A 797 -2.13 -16.26 -30.69
CA SER A 797 -2.78 -15.14 -30.01
C SER A 797 -1.71 -14.27 -29.36
N ILE A 798 -1.94 -12.96 -29.41
CA ILE A 798 -1.24 -11.99 -28.55
C ILE A 798 -1.85 -12.17 -27.15
N ASN A 799 -1.10 -11.98 -26.05
CA ASN A 799 -1.73 -11.84 -24.72
C ASN A 799 -2.81 -10.78 -24.84
N GLU A 800 -4.08 -11.17 -24.82
CA GLU A 800 -5.20 -10.27 -25.09
C GLU A 800 -5.44 -9.40 -23.86
N ILE A 801 -4.63 -8.36 -23.72
CA ILE A 801 -5.05 -7.14 -23.04
C ILE A 801 -6.30 -6.67 -23.81
N PRO A 802 -7.47 -6.51 -23.16
CA PRO A 802 -8.67 -6.07 -23.82
C PRO A 802 -8.45 -4.77 -24.60
N ASN A 803 -9.16 -4.61 -25.71
CA ASN A 803 -9.05 -3.42 -26.56
C ASN A 803 -9.76 -2.17 -25.99
N ASP A 804 -10.29 -2.30 -24.77
CA ASP A 804 -11.08 -1.30 -24.05
C ASP A 804 -10.16 -0.18 -23.50
N PRO A 805 -10.36 1.10 -23.90
CA PRO A 805 -9.43 2.19 -23.60
C PRO A 805 -9.13 2.43 -22.11
N GLY A 806 -10.07 2.07 -21.23
CA GLY A 806 -9.97 2.21 -19.78
C GLY A 806 -9.28 1.05 -19.07
N PHE A 807 -8.99 -0.07 -19.76
CA PHE A 807 -8.43 -1.27 -19.14
C PHE A 807 -7.07 -1.03 -18.47
N SER A 808 -6.23 -0.13 -19.02
CA SER A 808 -4.93 0.21 -18.42
C SER A 808 -5.05 0.85 -17.02
N ASN A 809 -6.22 1.36 -16.67
CA ASN A 809 -6.50 1.97 -15.37
C ASN A 809 -7.04 0.95 -14.34
N MET A 810 -7.36 -0.27 -14.78
CA MET A 810 -7.96 -1.32 -13.95
C MET A 810 -6.89 -2.20 -13.30
N TRP A 811 -6.06 -1.63 -12.44
CA TRP A 811 -4.96 -2.37 -11.81
C TRP A 811 -5.41 -3.62 -11.05
N GLY A 812 -6.61 -3.60 -10.46
CA GLY A 812 -7.14 -4.76 -9.74
C GLY A 812 -7.28 -6.00 -10.64
N LEU A 813 -7.41 -5.81 -11.95
CA LEU A 813 -7.47 -6.90 -12.92
C LEU A 813 -6.09 -7.20 -13.53
N HIS A 814 -5.26 -6.18 -13.76
CA HIS A 814 -3.93 -6.32 -14.32
C HIS A 814 -3.01 -5.13 -13.94
N SER A 815 -1.93 -5.40 -13.22
CA SER A 815 -0.99 -4.44 -12.67
C SER A 815 0.43 -4.64 -13.21
N THR A 816 0.89 -3.68 -14.01
CA THR A 816 2.25 -3.69 -14.60
C THR A 816 3.27 -2.88 -13.79
N GLY A 817 2.92 -2.44 -12.59
CA GLY A 817 3.73 -1.51 -11.78
C GLY A 817 3.71 -0.06 -12.27
N LYS A 818 2.85 0.26 -13.23
CA LYS A 818 2.72 1.60 -13.81
C LYS A 818 1.72 2.42 -13.02
N LYS A 819 1.84 3.75 -13.14
CA LYS A 819 0.91 4.69 -12.52
C LYS A 819 -0.45 4.62 -13.20
N LEU A 820 -1.52 4.59 -12.41
CA LEU A 820 -2.90 4.45 -12.87
C LEU A 820 -3.31 5.55 -13.87
N THR A 821 -2.97 6.81 -13.60
CA THR A 821 -3.15 7.93 -14.54
C THR A 821 -2.16 9.06 -14.25
N ALA A 822 -2.05 10.02 -15.17
CA ALA A 822 -1.30 11.27 -14.97
C ALA A 822 -1.89 12.16 -13.84
N TYR A 823 -3.16 11.95 -13.47
CA TYR A 823 -3.88 12.75 -12.48
C TYR A 823 -3.67 12.24 -11.04
N TYR A 824 -3.50 10.93 -10.86
CA TYR A 824 -3.47 10.31 -9.52
C TYR A 824 -2.06 9.92 -9.02
N ASN A 825 -1.03 9.88 -9.88
CA ASN A 825 0.38 9.60 -9.55
C ASN A 825 0.66 8.38 -8.62
N TYR A 826 -0.31 7.49 -8.40
CA TYR A 826 -0.16 6.29 -7.55
C TYR A 826 0.54 5.17 -8.31
N PRO A 827 1.72 4.72 -7.87
CA PRO A 827 2.31 3.49 -8.39
C PRO A 827 1.47 2.29 -7.93
N THR A 828 1.29 1.30 -8.79
CA THR A 828 0.77 -0.01 -8.39
C THR A 828 1.95 -0.94 -8.11
N LEU A 829 1.76 -1.96 -7.28
CA LEU A 829 2.72 -3.05 -7.16
C LEU A 829 2.64 -3.90 -8.45
N PRO A 830 3.74 -4.14 -9.18
CA PRO A 830 3.74 -5.12 -10.28
C PRO A 830 3.26 -6.47 -9.73
N ASP A 831 2.37 -7.16 -10.43
CA ASP A 831 1.79 -8.45 -9.98
C ASP A 831 0.93 -8.32 -8.70
N GLY A 832 0.56 -7.09 -8.33
CA GLY A 832 -0.32 -6.78 -7.20
C GLY A 832 -1.80 -6.97 -7.51
N ASP A 833 -2.17 -7.66 -8.57
CA ASP A 833 -3.55 -7.77 -9.09
C ASP A 833 -4.16 -9.15 -8.80
N ILE A 834 -5.19 -9.58 -9.55
CA ILE A 834 -5.86 -10.87 -9.36
C ILE A 834 -5.65 -11.85 -10.53
N ASP A 835 -4.71 -11.56 -11.44
CA ASP A 835 -4.33 -12.35 -12.60
C ASP A 835 -5.51 -12.65 -13.57
N ILE A 836 -6.31 -11.63 -13.87
CA ILE A 836 -7.46 -11.80 -14.78
C ILE A 836 -7.03 -12.18 -16.21
N PRO A 837 -6.06 -11.50 -16.87
CA PRO A 837 -5.65 -11.87 -18.22
C PRO A 837 -5.20 -13.33 -18.33
N GLU A 838 -4.49 -13.83 -17.33
CA GLU A 838 -4.01 -15.21 -17.23
C GLU A 838 -5.16 -16.21 -17.04
N ALA A 839 -6.21 -15.82 -16.30
CA ALA A 839 -7.44 -16.58 -16.18
C ALA A 839 -8.21 -16.63 -17.52
N TRP A 840 -8.31 -15.51 -18.23
CA TRP A 840 -8.96 -15.44 -19.54
C TRP A 840 -8.27 -16.25 -20.62
N ASP A 841 -6.94 -16.36 -20.60
CA ASP A 841 -6.20 -17.24 -21.51
C ASP A 841 -6.71 -18.69 -21.46
N TYR A 842 -7.22 -19.12 -20.30
CA TYR A 842 -7.81 -20.43 -20.12
C TYR A 842 -9.29 -20.45 -20.52
N THR A 843 -10.08 -19.46 -20.08
CA THR A 843 -11.53 -19.46 -20.33
C THR A 843 -11.92 -19.10 -21.77
N ASN A 844 -11.08 -18.38 -22.51
CA ASN A 844 -11.28 -18.11 -23.94
C ASN A 844 -11.24 -19.38 -24.81
N GLN A 845 -10.85 -20.54 -24.25
CA GLN A 845 -10.74 -21.82 -24.95
C GLN A 845 -11.93 -22.76 -24.69
N ILE A 846 -12.91 -22.34 -23.88
CA ILE A 846 -14.08 -23.14 -23.52
C ILE A 846 -15.37 -22.47 -24.00
N ASP A 847 -16.39 -23.27 -24.30
CA ASP A 847 -17.73 -22.78 -24.57
C ASP A 847 -18.40 -22.42 -23.24
N ALA A 848 -18.26 -21.15 -22.84
CA ALA A 848 -18.66 -20.67 -21.52
C ALA A 848 -20.20 -20.61 -21.39
N SER A 849 -20.76 -21.31 -20.41
CA SER A 849 -22.18 -21.22 -20.09
C SER A 849 -22.57 -19.83 -19.60
N GLU A 850 -23.79 -19.39 -19.91
CA GLU A 850 -24.33 -18.14 -19.36
C GLU A 850 -24.54 -18.30 -17.84
N VAL A 851 -23.98 -17.39 -17.04
CA VAL A 851 -24.19 -17.35 -15.59
C VAL A 851 -24.90 -16.05 -15.23
N VAL A 852 -26.00 -16.14 -14.47
CA VAL A 852 -26.71 -14.95 -13.98
C VAL A 852 -26.21 -14.58 -12.58
N ILE A 853 -25.88 -13.31 -12.37
CA ILE A 853 -25.58 -12.71 -11.07
C ILE A 853 -26.66 -11.69 -10.73
N ALA A 854 -27.33 -11.87 -9.59
CA ALA A 854 -28.23 -10.86 -9.06
C ALA A 854 -27.46 -9.81 -8.26
N VAL A 855 -27.67 -8.54 -8.58
CA VAL A 855 -27.05 -7.40 -7.89
C VAL A 855 -28.14 -6.68 -7.09
N ILE A 856 -28.13 -6.90 -5.76
CA ILE A 856 -29.08 -6.27 -4.83
C ILE A 856 -28.46 -4.96 -4.35
N ASP A 857 -28.87 -3.85 -4.96
CA ASP A 857 -28.22 -2.54 -4.80
C ASP A 857 -29.18 -1.38 -5.17
N THR A 858 -28.65 -0.26 -5.68
CA THR A 858 -29.42 0.92 -6.12
C THR A 858 -30.03 0.80 -7.53
N GLY A 859 -29.84 -0.33 -8.20
CA GLY A 859 -30.23 -0.55 -9.60
C GLY A 859 -29.03 -0.54 -10.55
N ILE A 860 -29.30 -0.56 -11.87
CA ILE A 860 -28.27 -0.45 -12.91
C ILE A 860 -28.64 0.62 -13.95
N ASP A 861 -27.68 1.45 -14.36
CA ASP A 861 -27.81 2.28 -15.57
C ASP A 861 -27.66 1.36 -16.79
N TYR A 862 -28.76 0.70 -17.15
CA TYR A 862 -28.80 -0.20 -18.30
C TYR A 862 -28.73 0.55 -19.64
N GLU A 863 -28.75 1.89 -19.65
CA GLU A 863 -28.46 2.68 -20.84
C GLU A 863 -26.94 2.88 -21.03
N HIS A 864 -26.12 2.48 -20.06
CA HIS A 864 -24.67 2.62 -20.14
C HIS A 864 -24.09 1.73 -21.25
N GLU A 865 -23.26 2.30 -22.12
CA GLU A 865 -22.77 1.64 -23.34
C GLU A 865 -21.95 0.36 -23.11
N ASP A 866 -21.41 0.22 -21.90
CA ASP A 866 -20.66 -0.95 -21.45
C ASP A 866 -21.49 -2.01 -20.72
N LEU A 867 -22.76 -1.72 -20.40
CA LEU A 867 -23.61 -2.56 -19.58
C LEU A 867 -24.86 -3.08 -20.32
N GLN A 868 -25.21 -2.51 -21.47
CA GLN A 868 -26.42 -2.86 -22.22
C GLN A 868 -26.51 -4.36 -22.55
N ASP A 869 -25.40 -4.98 -22.99
CA ASP A 869 -25.44 -6.37 -23.48
C ASP A 869 -25.33 -7.42 -22.37
N ILE A 870 -25.06 -6.99 -21.13
CA ILE A 870 -24.95 -7.88 -19.97
C ILE A 870 -26.17 -7.83 -19.06
N LEU A 871 -27.23 -7.10 -19.42
CA LEU A 871 -28.49 -7.18 -18.69
C LEU A 871 -29.11 -8.57 -18.84
N TRP A 872 -29.60 -9.10 -17.73
CA TRP A 872 -30.47 -10.26 -17.74
C TRP A 872 -31.86 -9.84 -18.24
N ASP A 873 -32.42 -10.68 -19.10
CA ASP A 873 -33.75 -10.54 -19.66
C ASP A 873 -34.60 -11.71 -19.15
N ASN A 874 -35.76 -11.41 -18.55
CA ASN A 874 -36.70 -12.43 -18.12
C ASN A 874 -37.28 -13.12 -19.37
N PRO A 875 -37.00 -14.41 -19.62
CA PRO A 875 -37.57 -15.14 -20.77
C PRO A 875 -39.10 -15.27 -20.69
N GLY A 876 -39.69 -15.07 -19.51
CA GLY A 876 -41.13 -15.02 -19.28
C GLY A 876 -41.81 -13.77 -19.86
N GLU A 877 -41.13 -12.63 -19.71
CA GLU A 877 -41.63 -11.28 -20.01
C GLU A 877 -41.06 -10.69 -21.32
N THR A 878 -40.34 -11.48 -22.10
CA THR A 878 -39.75 -11.05 -23.36
C THR A 878 -40.37 -11.77 -24.57
N GLY A 879 -40.46 -11.04 -25.69
CA GLY A 879 -41.10 -11.52 -26.91
C GLY A 879 -42.57 -11.11 -27.01
N LEU A 880 -43.35 -11.86 -27.80
CA LEU A 880 -44.77 -11.56 -28.03
C LEU A 880 -45.68 -12.50 -27.24
N ASP A 881 -46.76 -11.96 -26.69
CA ASP A 881 -47.85 -12.74 -26.10
C ASP A 881 -48.68 -13.48 -27.16
N GLU A 882 -49.65 -14.30 -26.74
CA GLU A 882 -50.54 -15.03 -27.67
C GLU A 882 -51.40 -14.11 -28.55
N SER A 883 -51.56 -12.85 -28.15
CA SER A 883 -52.32 -11.81 -28.87
C SER A 883 -51.44 -10.97 -29.80
N GLY A 884 -50.12 -11.20 -29.82
CA GLY A 884 -49.14 -10.46 -30.61
C GLY A 884 -48.72 -9.12 -30.00
N ASN A 885 -49.03 -8.85 -28.71
CA ASN A 885 -48.49 -7.69 -28.00
C ASN A 885 -47.11 -8.01 -27.43
N ASP A 886 -46.28 -6.98 -27.25
CA ASP A 886 -44.97 -7.11 -26.62
C ASP A 886 -45.15 -7.35 -25.12
N LYS A 887 -44.65 -8.50 -24.64
CA LYS A 887 -44.72 -8.88 -23.23
C LYS A 887 -44.01 -7.87 -22.32
N ALA A 888 -42.98 -7.20 -22.85
CA ALA A 888 -42.19 -6.25 -22.07
C ALA A 888 -42.97 -4.99 -21.62
N ASN A 889 -44.19 -4.77 -22.13
CA ASN A 889 -44.99 -3.59 -21.79
C ASN A 889 -46.52 -3.79 -21.88
N ASN A 890 -47.01 -5.03 -21.86
CA ASN A 890 -48.44 -5.31 -21.92
C ASN A 890 -49.14 -5.08 -20.55
N ASN A 891 -48.39 -4.81 -19.48
CA ASN A 891 -48.85 -4.68 -18.09
C ASN A 891 -49.52 -5.96 -17.58
N ILE A 892 -48.98 -7.11 -17.98
CA ILE A 892 -49.40 -8.44 -17.56
C ILE A 892 -48.18 -9.12 -16.92
N ASP A 893 -48.43 -10.00 -15.98
CA ASP A 893 -47.44 -10.93 -15.44
C ASP A 893 -47.56 -12.21 -16.28
N ASP A 894 -46.76 -12.30 -17.36
CA ASP A 894 -46.84 -13.33 -18.40
C ASP A 894 -46.32 -14.68 -17.92
N ASP A 895 -45.34 -14.70 -17.02
CA ASP A 895 -44.82 -15.93 -16.41
C ASP A 895 -45.53 -16.33 -15.10
N ASN A 896 -46.41 -15.47 -14.59
CA ASN A 896 -47.16 -15.62 -13.33
C ASN A 896 -46.25 -15.74 -12.10
N ASN A 897 -45.12 -15.04 -12.11
CA ASN A 897 -44.17 -15.00 -11.00
C ASN A 897 -44.56 -14.02 -9.87
N GLY A 898 -45.60 -13.22 -10.10
CA GLY A 898 -46.13 -12.21 -9.17
C GLY A 898 -45.67 -10.78 -9.47
N TYR A 899 -44.88 -10.56 -10.51
CA TYR A 899 -44.24 -9.29 -10.85
C TYR A 899 -44.53 -8.90 -12.30
N ILE A 900 -45.40 -7.90 -12.47
CA ILE A 900 -45.86 -7.44 -13.80
C ILE A 900 -44.73 -6.74 -14.57
N ASP A 901 -44.44 -7.22 -15.79
CA ASP A 901 -43.41 -6.69 -16.70
C ASP A 901 -42.00 -6.59 -16.05
N ASP A 902 -41.54 -7.57 -15.27
CA ASP A 902 -40.22 -7.59 -14.61
C ASP A 902 -39.05 -7.95 -15.57
N VAL A 903 -39.08 -7.35 -16.77
CA VAL A 903 -38.24 -7.67 -17.93
C VAL A 903 -36.75 -7.80 -17.61
N HIS A 904 -36.20 -6.89 -16.81
CA HIS A 904 -34.78 -6.90 -16.48
C HIS A 904 -34.50 -7.20 -15.00
N GLY A 905 -35.54 -7.36 -14.19
CA GLY A 905 -35.46 -7.31 -12.73
C GLY A 905 -36.51 -6.36 -12.16
N TRP A 906 -36.32 -5.96 -10.89
CA TRP A 906 -37.40 -5.29 -10.14
C TRP A 906 -36.90 -4.22 -9.17
N ASN A 907 -37.79 -3.27 -8.87
CA ASN A 907 -37.56 -2.16 -7.96
C ASN A 907 -38.51 -2.19 -6.76
N TRP A 908 -37.98 -2.46 -5.57
CA TRP A 908 -38.70 -2.37 -4.30
C TRP A 908 -38.52 -1.05 -3.56
N SER A 909 -37.59 -0.19 -3.99
CA SER A 909 -37.24 1.05 -3.29
C SER A 909 -38.43 2.01 -3.14
N PHE A 910 -38.23 3.08 -2.36
CA PHE A 910 -39.27 4.04 -2.03
C PHE A 910 -39.82 4.78 -3.25
N SER A 911 -39.03 4.91 -4.32
CA SER A 911 -39.33 5.72 -5.49
C SER A 911 -39.15 4.96 -6.81
N GLY A 912 -39.66 5.55 -7.89
CA GLY A 912 -39.62 4.96 -9.23
C GLY A 912 -40.74 3.95 -9.52
N GLU A 913 -40.81 3.52 -10.77
CA GLU A 913 -41.73 2.46 -11.19
C GLU A 913 -41.21 1.09 -10.75
N LYS A 914 -42.11 0.21 -10.28
CA LYS A 914 -41.73 -1.08 -9.68
C LYS A 914 -41.08 -2.04 -10.68
N LYS A 915 -41.54 -2.01 -11.94
CA LYS A 915 -40.96 -2.78 -13.05
C LYS A 915 -39.63 -2.22 -13.59
N ASN A 916 -39.14 -1.10 -13.05
CA ASN A 916 -37.97 -0.42 -13.58
C ASN A 916 -36.81 -0.37 -12.56
N PRO A 917 -35.80 -1.25 -12.68
CA PRO A 917 -34.63 -1.26 -11.80
C PRO A 917 -33.51 -0.28 -12.23
N PHE A 918 -33.85 0.79 -12.96
CA PHE A 918 -32.88 1.81 -13.39
C PHE A 918 -32.20 2.50 -12.19
N ASP A 919 -30.89 2.73 -12.30
CA ASP A 919 -30.10 3.32 -11.23
C ASP A 919 -30.22 4.86 -11.20
N ASP A 920 -30.96 5.36 -10.22
CA ASP A 920 -31.06 6.79 -9.94
C ASP A 920 -30.00 7.30 -8.94
N GLN A 921 -29.22 6.43 -8.31
CA GLN A 921 -28.19 6.77 -7.32
C GLN A 921 -26.78 6.65 -7.91
N GLY A 922 -26.44 5.50 -8.48
CA GLY A 922 -25.18 5.22 -9.18
C GLY A 922 -24.33 4.09 -8.58
N HIS A 923 -24.63 3.56 -7.40
CA HIS A 923 -23.79 2.57 -6.71
C HIS A 923 -23.85 1.20 -7.39
N GLY A 924 -25.05 0.69 -7.67
CA GLY A 924 -25.21 -0.59 -8.37
C GLY A 924 -24.65 -0.59 -9.79
N THR A 925 -24.67 0.55 -10.49
CA THR A 925 -24.00 0.72 -11.79
C THR A 925 -22.48 0.45 -11.68
N ARG A 926 -21.81 0.99 -10.66
CA ARG A 926 -20.36 0.83 -10.44
C ARG A 926 -19.98 -0.62 -10.14
N VAL A 927 -20.78 -1.28 -9.30
CA VAL A 927 -20.62 -2.69 -8.93
C VAL A 927 -20.76 -3.57 -10.17
N SER A 928 -21.76 -3.30 -10.99
CA SER A 928 -22.06 -4.05 -12.22
C SER A 928 -20.93 -3.95 -13.26
N GLY A 929 -20.28 -2.79 -13.39
CA GLY A 929 -19.14 -2.60 -14.28
C GLY A 929 -17.94 -3.50 -13.97
N ILE A 930 -17.64 -3.70 -12.68
CA ILE A 930 -16.54 -4.58 -12.24
C ILE A 930 -16.85 -6.05 -12.60
N ILE A 931 -18.09 -6.47 -12.40
CA ILE A 931 -18.53 -7.84 -12.65
C ILE A 931 -18.45 -8.17 -14.15
N GLY A 932 -19.01 -7.31 -15.00
CA GLY A 932 -19.37 -7.71 -16.37
C GLY A 932 -19.41 -6.62 -17.42
N ALA A 933 -18.75 -5.47 -17.26
CA ALA A 933 -18.62 -4.53 -18.39
C ALA A 933 -18.12 -5.25 -19.66
N ASN A 934 -18.72 -4.89 -20.81
CA ASN A 934 -18.52 -5.55 -22.08
C ASN A 934 -17.05 -5.58 -22.52
N ARG A 935 -16.43 -6.76 -22.47
CA ARG A 935 -15.04 -6.95 -22.90
C ARG A 935 -14.88 -6.83 -24.41
N ASN A 936 -13.79 -6.20 -24.86
CA ASN A 936 -13.36 -6.10 -26.25
C ASN A 936 -14.32 -5.35 -27.18
N ASN A 937 -15.12 -4.42 -26.65
CA ASN A 937 -16.08 -3.63 -27.42
C ASN A 937 -15.49 -2.29 -27.94
N GLN A 938 -14.20 -2.04 -27.69
CA GLN A 938 -13.44 -0.82 -28.03
C GLN A 938 -13.93 0.43 -27.29
N LYS A 939 -14.64 0.26 -26.19
CA LYS A 939 -15.19 1.32 -25.35
C LYS A 939 -14.79 1.06 -23.91
N GLY A 940 -14.86 2.08 -23.08
CA GLY A 940 -14.91 1.86 -21.65
C GLY A 940 -13.86 0.94 -21.00
N ILE A 941 -14.35 -0.02 -20.24
CA ILE A 941 -13.60 -0.94 -19.38
C ILE A 941 -13.98 -2.40 -19.69
N SER A 942 -13.27 -3.36 -19.10
CA SER A 942 -13.62 -4.78 -19.19
C SER A 942 -13.99 -5.31 -17.81
N GLY A 943 -15.19 -5.89 -17.69
CA GLY A 943 -15.58 -6.68 -16.51
C GLY A 943 -14.84 -8.01 -16.47
N ILE A 944 -14.93 -8.70 -15.33
CA ILE A 944 -14.18 -9.94 -15.05
C ILE A 944 -14.70 -11.14 -15.86
N CYS A 945 -16.02 -11.26 -16.02
CA CYS A 945 -16.64 -12.45 -16.58
C CYS A 945 -17.24 -12.17 -17.99
N PRO A 946 -16.78 -12.85 -19.06
CA PRO A 946 -17.14 -12.51 -20.44
C PRO A 946 -18.51 -13.02 -20.93
N ASN A 947 -19.21 -13.90 -20.19
CA ASN A 947 -20.56 -14.38 -20.53
C ASN A 947 -21.45 -14.43 -19.28
N VAL A 948 -21.55 -13.26 -18.63
CA VAL A 948 -22.35 -13.03 -17.43
C VAL A 948 -23.58 -12.19 -17.77
N LYS A 949 -24.70 -12.49 -17.12
CA LYS A 949 -25.90 -11.65 -17.14
C LYS A 949 -26.17 -11.09 -15.75
N ILE A 950 -26.44 -9.79 -15.65
CA ILE A 950 -26.74 -9.09 -14.41
C ILE A 950 -28.24 -8.91 -14.28
N MET A 951 -28.80 -9.47 -13.20
CA MET A 951 -30.18 -9.25 -12.77
C MET A 951 -30.19 -8.12 -11.72
N PRO A 952 -30.44 -6.86 -12.10
CA PRO A 952 -30.51 -5.75 -11.17
C PRO A 952 -31.76 -5.82 -10.28
N LEU A 953 -31.55 -5.78 -8.96
CA LEU A 953 -32.63 -5.73 -7.97
C LEU A 953 -32.45 -4.49 -7.10
N LYS A 954 -33.29 -3.49 -7.37
CA LYS A 954 -33.20 -2.17 -6.75
C LYS A 954 -33.93 -2.17 -5.41
N VAL A 955 -33.18 -2.10 -4.32
CA VAL A 955 -33.70 -2.03 -2.94
C VAL A 955 -33.31 -0.74 -2.22
N PHE A 956 -32.38 0.03 -2.79
CA PHE A 956 -31.94 1.33 -2.31
C PHE A 956 -32.24 2.45 -3.33
N ASP A 957 -32.58 3.64 -2.83
CA ASP A 957 -32.58 4.88 -3.60
C ASP A 957 -32.00 6.04 -2.76
N GLN A 958 -32.20 7.29 -3.19
CA GLN A 958 -31.70 8.47 -2.47
C GLN A 958 -32.20 8.59 -1.02
N ASN A 959 -33.29 7.88 -0.67
CA ASN A 959 -33.88 7.86 0.67
C ASN A 959 -33.41 6.66 1.51
N GLY A 960 -32.51 5.82 0.98
CA GLY A 960 -32.03 4.59 1.63
C GLY A 960 -32.81 3.35 1.20
N GLY A 961 -32.81 2.33 2.06
CA GLY A 961 -33.46 1.03 1.82
C GLY A 961 -34.06 0.44 3.12
N MET A 962 -34.70 -0.72 3.01
CA MET A 962 -35.35 -1.41 4.14
C MET A 962 -35.11 -2.92 4.08
N ASP A 963 -34.99 -3.57 5.24
CA ASP A 963 -34.84 -5.03 5.36
C ASP A 963 -35.96 -5.80 4.65
N LEU A 964 -37.18 -5.26 4.63
CA LEU A 964 -38.30 -5.86 3.90
C LEU A 964 -38.07 -5.90 2.38
N TYR A 965 -37.43 -4.87 1.83
CA TYR A 965 -37.13 -4.81 0.39
C TYR A 965 -36.01 -5.76 0.02
N ILE A 966 -34.99 -5.86 0.89
CA ILE A 966 -33.92 -6.86 0.78
C ILE A 966 -34.51 -8.28 0.84
N TYR A 967 -35.41 -8.54 1.78
CA TYR A 967 -36.12 -9.81 1.91
C TYR A 967 -36.88 -10.18 0.62
N GLU A 968 -37.66 -9.26 0.06
CA GLU A 968 -38.41 -9.53 -1.17
C GLU A 968 -37.48 -9.74 -2.38
N ALA A 969 -36.36 -9.02 -2.47
CA ALA A 969 -35.36 -9.25 -3.52
C ALA A 969 -34.69 -10.63 -3.40
N LEU A 970 -34.28 -11.03 -2.19
CA LEU A 970 -33.71 -12.36 -1.93
C LEU A 970 -34.71 -13.49 -2.25
N LYS A 971 -35.98 -13.30 -1.88
CA LYS A 971 -37.07 -14.21 -2.18
C LYS A 971 -37.30 -14.32 -3.70
N TYR A 972 -37.29 -13.20 -4.42
CA TYR A 972 -37.40 -13.18 -5.88
C TYR A 972 -36.28 -13.99 -6.54
N VAL A 973 -35.01 -13.74 -6.20
CA VAL A 973 -33.87 -14.50 -6.77
C VAL A 973 -34.00 -16.00 -6.49
N THR A 974 -34.36 -16.36 -5.26
CA THR A 974 -34.53 -17.75 -4.83
C THR A 974 -35.64 -18.45 -5.63
N MET A 975 -36.76 -17.76 -5.85
CA MET A 975 -37.88 -18.23 -6.66
C MET A 975 -37.48 -18.40 -8.13
N MET A 976 -36.82 -17.40 -8.72
CA MET A 976 -36.37 -17.46 -10.12
C MET A 976 -35.43 -18.65 -10.36
N ARG A 977 -34.58 -18.96 -9.38
CA ARG A 977 -33.72 -20.15 -9.43
C ARG A 977 -34.49 -21.46 -9.29
N SER A 978 -35.33 -21.56 -8.26
CA SER A 978 -35.88 -22.84 -7.80
C SER A 978 -37.14 -23.26 -8.54
N GLU A 979 -37.93 -22.29 -9.03
CA GLU A 979 -39.23 -22.53 -9.65
C GLU A 979 -39.23 -22.23 -11.15
N TYR A 980 -38.47 -21.21 -11.58
CA TYR A 980 -38.42 -20.76 -12.98
C TYR A 980 -37.16 -21.24 -13.74
N GLY A 981 -36.26 -21.94 -13.06
CA GLY A 981 -35.10 -22.59 -13.69
C GLY A 981 -34.02 -21.63 -14.19
N ILE A 982 -34.06 -20.35 -13.80
CA ILE A 982 -33.06 -19.35 -14.18
C ILE A 982 -31.69 -19.76 -13.62
N ASN A 983 -30.62 -19.61 -14.40
CA ASN A 983 -29.27 -19.97 -14.00
C ASN A 983 -28.60 -18.89 -13.12
N VAL A 984 -29.34 -18.36 -12.13
CA VAL A 984 -28.80 -17.43 -11.15
C VAL A 984 -28.03 -18.19 -10.07
N ARG A 985 -26.73 -17.94 -9.99
CA ARG A 985 -25.80 -18.69 -9.14
C ARG A 985 -25.20 -17.85 -8.02
N ILE A 986 -25.20 -16.53 -8.21
CA ILE A 986 -24.54 -15.58 -7.30
C ILE A 986 -25.49 -14.44 -6.99
N VAL A 987 -25.51 -14.02 -5.73
CA VAL A 987 -25.99 -12.71 -5.31
C VAL A 987 -24.79 -11.89 -4.85
N ASN A 988 -24.65 -10.68 -5.35
CA ASN A 988 -23.68 -9.70 -4.85
C ASN A 988 -24.41 -8.67 -3.96
N MET A 989 -23.96 -8.52 -2.72
CA MET A 989 -24.44 -7.53 -1.75
C MET A 989 -23.29 -6.62 -1.31
N SER A 990 -23.22 -5.44 -1.92
CA SER A 990 -22.17 -4.44 -1.66
C SER A 990 -22.62 -3.35 -0.67
N TYR A 991 -23.44 -3.74 0.31
CA TYR A 991 -23.96 -2.91 1.40
C TYR A 991 -23.77 -3.63 2.74
N GLY A 992 -24.05 -2.94 3.86
CA GLY A 992 -24.20 -3.61 5.14
C GLY A 992 -24.46 -2.68 6.33
N GLY A 993 -24.60 -3.30 7.51
CA GLY A 993 -24.91 -2.65 8.78
C GLY A 993 -24.56 -3.52 9.97
N TYR A 994 -24.72 -3.00 11.19
CA TYR A 994 -24.27 -3.66 12.42
C TYR A 994 -25.37 -4.42 13.17
N ASP A 995 -26.63 -4.20 12.81
CA ASP A 995 -27.77 -4.82 13.45
C ASP A 995 -28.12 -6.14 12.76
N PHE A 996 -28.29 -7.21 13.55
CA PHE A 996 -28.74 -8.50 13.04
C PHE A 996 -30.23 -8.42 12.68
N ALA A 997 -30.56 -8.65 11.40
CA ALA A 997 -31.94 -8.77 10.94
C ALA A 997 -32.34 -10.24 10.77
N GLU A 998 -33.27 -10.73 11.59
CA GLU A 998 -33.83 -12.09 11.50
C GLU A 998 -34.49 -12.36 10.14
N LEU A 999 -35.14 -11.33 9.58
CA LEU A 999 -35.84 -11.45 8.31
C LEU A 999 -34.88 -11.69 7.14
N GLU A 1000 -33.75 -10.98 7.11
CA GLU A 1000 -32.70 -11.16 6.10
C GLU A 1000 -32.03 -12.53 6.27
N TYR A 1001 -31.70 -12.93 7.49
CA TYR A 1001 -31.14 -14.27 7.79
C TYR A 1001 -32.02 -15.41 7.25
N LEU A 1002 -33.33 -15.37 7.51
CA LEU A 1002 -34.28 -16.39 7.01
C LEU A 1002 -34.38 -16.44 5.48
N ALA A 1003 -34.21 -15.30 4.80
CA ALA A 1003 -34.17 -15.27 3.34
C ALA A 1003 -32.86 -15.85 2.79
N LEU A 1004 -31.73 -15.55 3.45
CA LEU A 1004 -30.43 -16.12 3.09
C LEU A 1004 -30.37 -17.63 3.32
N GLU A 1005 -31.05 -18.18 4.33
CA GLU A 1005 -31.19 -19.63 4.51
C GLU A 1005 -31.89 -20.30 3.31
N ARG A 1006 -32.93 -19.69 2.75
CA ARG A 1006 -33.62 -20.21 1.56
C ARG A 1006 -32.76 -20.07 0.30
N LEU A 1007 -32.02 -18.97 0.21
CA LEU A 1007 -31.08 -18.73 -0.87
C LEU A 1007 -29.97 -19.80 -0.89
N LYS A 1008 -29.48 -20.18 0.30
CA LYS A 1008 -28.57 -21.31 0.51
C LYS A 1008 -29.17 -22.63 0.03
N GLU A 1009 -30.41 -22.93 0.39
CA GLU A 1009 -31.12 -24.15 -0.04
C GLU A 1009 -31.28 -24.23 -1.58
N ALA A 1010 -31.43 -23.08 -2.25
CA ALA A 1010 -31.45 -22.98 -3.71
C ALA A 1010 -30.07 -23.13 -4.37
N GLY A 1011 -29.00 -23.30 -3.59
CA GLY A 1011 -27.64 -23.51 -4.06
C GLY A 1011 -26.95 -22.25 -4.60
N ILE A 1012 -27.37 -21.07 -4.13
CA ILE A 1012 -26.86 -19.77 -4.58
C ILE A 1012 -25.78 -19.28 -3.60
N LEU A 1013 -24.66 -18.81 -4.16
CA LEU A 1013 -23.57 -18.19 -3.42
C LEU A 1013 -23.89 -16.71 -3.16
N LEU A 1014 -23.76 -16.26 -1.91
CA LEU A 1014 -23.78 -14.84 -1.56
C LEU A 1014 -22.35 -14.31 -1.50
N VAL A 1015 -22.07 -13.18 -2.14
CA VAL A 1015 -20.80 -12.46 -2.00
C VAL A 1015 -21.10 -11.11 -1.33
N ALA A 1016 -20.57 -10.89 -0.13
CA ALA A 1016 -20.89 -9.75 0.72
C ALA A 1016 -19.63 -8.91 1.04
N SER A 1017 -19.75 -7.59 0.96
CA SER A 1017 -18.67 -6.68 1.38
C SER A 1017 -18.52 -6.65 2.90
N ALA A 1018 -17.29 -6.62 3.41
CA ALA A 1018 -16.99 -6.65 4.85
C ALA A 1018 -17.45 -5.39 5.62
N GLY A 1019 -17.70 -4.27 4.94
CA GLY A 1019 -17.95 -2.96 5.55
C GLY A 1019 -16.72 -2.05 5.51
N ASN A 1020 -16.91 -0.75 5.80
CA ASN A 1020 -15.92 0.31 5.53
C ASN A 1020 -15.57 1.15 6.78
N GLU A 1021 -15.56 0.54 7.96
CA GLU A 1021 -15.37 1.23 9.25
C GLU A 1021 -14.07 0.84 9.98
N ALA A 1022 -13.20 0.05 9.34
CA ALA A 1022 -11.95 -0.48 9.91
C ALA A 1022 -12.14 -1.30 11.20
N ASN A 1023 -13.31 -1.94 11.35
CA ASN A 1023 -13.68 -2.70 12.54
C ASN A 1023 -13.24 -4.16 12.46
N ASN A 1024 -12.91 -4.73 13.61
CA ASN A 1024 -12.77 -6.18 13.77
C ASN A 1024 -14.16 -6.82 13.90
N THR A 1025 -14.61 -7.53 12.86
CA THR A 1025 -15.94 -8.14 12.80
C THR A 1025 -16.11 -9.37 13.66
N ASP A 1026 -15.01 -9.97 14.15
CA ASP A 1026 -15.08 -11.02 15.18
C ASP A 1026 -15.57 -10.45 16.53
N ILE A 1027 -15.42 -9.12 16.73
CA ILE A 1027 -15.87 -8.39 17.93
C ILE A 1027 -17.16 -7.60 17.65
N HIS A 1028 -17.24 -7.00 16.46
CA HIS A 1028 -18.35 -6.15 16.03
C HIS A 1028 -18.91 -6.66 14.69
N PRO A 1029 -19.78 -7.69 14.71
CA PRO A 1029 -20.31 -8.31 13.50
C PRO A 1029 -20.96 -7.31 12.55
N HIS A 1030 -20.73 -7.49 11.26
CA HIS A 1030 -21.29 -6.67 10.18
C HIS A 1030 -22.13 -7.56 9.26
N TYR A 1031 -23.38 -7.19 9.00
CA TYR A 1031 -24.33 -7.97 8.20
C TYR A 1031 -24.54 -7.32 6.82
N PRO A 1032 -24.62 -8.10 5.73
CA PRO A 1032 -24.79 -9.55 5.73
C PRO A 1032 -23.48 -10.38 5.83
N SER A 1033 -22.30 -9.76 5.86
CA SER A 1033 -21.00 -10.48 5.82
C SER A 1033 -20.73 -11.41 7.02
N CYS A 1034 -21.40 -11.24 8.16
CA CYS A 1034 -21.15 -12.02 9.37
C CYS A 1034 -22.33 -12.91 9.75
N TYR A 1035 -23.31 -13.10 8.87
CA TYR A 1035 -24.31 -14.16 9.08
C TYR A 1035 -23.61 -15.53 9.03
N ASP A 1036 -23.95 -16.42 9.96
CA ASP A 1036 -23.36 -17.75 10.08
C ASP A 1036 -23.99 -18.73 9.06
N LEU A 1037 -23.74 -18.48 7.78
CA LEU A 1037 -24.22 -19.30 6.66
C LEU A 1037 -23.06 -19.64 5.71
N ASP A 1038 -22.88 -20.94 5.45
CA ASP A 1038 -21.75 -21.46 4.66
C ASP A 1038 -21.74 -21.03 3.17
N ASN A 1039 -22.84 -20.49 2.66
CA ASN A 1039 -22.94 -19.97 1.30
C ASN A 1039 -22.55 -18.50 1.16
N ILE A 1040 -22.12 -17.84 2.24
CA ILE A 1040 -21.66 -16.44 2.21
C ILE A 1040 -20.15 -16.40 1.99
N LEU A 1041 -19.69 -15.55 1.07
CA LEU A 1041 -18.29 -15.20 0.85
C LEU A 1041 -18.07 -13.75 1.29
N SER A 1042 -17.41 -13.56 2.43
CA SER A 1042 -17.21 -12.26 3.07
C SER A 1042 -15.89 -11.63 2.66
N VAL A 1043 -15.98 -10.46 2.02
CA VAL A 1043 -14.88 -9.89 1.24
C VAL A 1043 -14.36 -8.60 1.85
N ALA A 1044 -13.15 -8.66 2.41
CA ALA A 1044 -12.36 -7.49 2.76
C ALA A 1044 -11.72 -6.83 1.54
N GLY A 1045 -11.36 -5.56 1.68
CA GLY A 1045 -10.67 -4.82 0.64
C GLY A 1045 -9.15 -4.91 0.76
N ALA A 1046 -8.46 -5.02 -0.36
CA ALA A 1046 -7.01 -4.88 -0.48
C ALA A 1046 -6.68 -3.63 -1.30
N ASP A 1047 -5.57 -2.97 -0.99
CA ASP A 1047 -5.08 -1.84 -1.77
C ASP A 1047 -4.09 -2.23 -2.88
N ASN A 1048 -3.65 -1.24 -3.67
CA ASN A 1048 -2.73 -1.41 -4.79
C ASN A 1048 -1.28 -1.77 -4.41
N ASN A 1049 -1.00 -1.97 -3.11
CA ASN A 1049 0.27 -2.46 -2.57
C ASN A 1049 0.13 -3.85 -1.92
N ASN A 1050 -1.01 -4.54 -2.10
CA ASN A 1050 -1.31 -5.80 -1.42
C ASN A 1050 -1.41 -5.66 0.12
N GLU A 1051 -1.80 -4.50 0.63
CA GLU A 1051 -2.11 -4.29 2.05
C GLU A 1051 -3.62 -4.31 2.28
N LEU A 1052 -4.07 -4.51 3.52
CA LEU A 1052 -5.49 -4.40 3.84
C LEU A 1052 -5.93 -2.96 3.57
N PHE A 1053 -6.97 -2.78 2.73
CA PHE A 1053 -7.56 -1.48 2.50
C PHE A 1053 -8.00 -0.91 3.85
N ILE A 1054 -7.53 0.29 4.15
CA ILE A 1054 -7.64 0.82 5.50
C ILE A 1054 -9.05 0.93 6.07
N ALA A 1055 -10.04 1.26 5.25
CA ALA A 1055 -11.42 1.33 5.74
C ALA A 1055 -12.05 -0.06 5.83
N SER A 1056 -11.45 -1.09 5.22
CA SER A 1056 -12.00 -2.45 5.25
C SER A 1056 -12.13 -2.94 6.69
N ASN A 1057 -13.33 -3.37 7.04
CA ASN A 1057 -13.49 -4.26 8.17
C ASN A 1057 -12.70 -5.56 7.92
N TYR A 1058 -12.31 -6.22 9.00
CA TYR A 1058 -11.49 -7.42 8.99
C TYR A 1058 -11.91 -8.37 10.10
N GLY A 1059 -11.59 -9.66 9.98
CA GLY A 1059 -11.95 -10.64 10.98
C GLY A 1059 -11.27 -11.96 10.69
N LYS A 1060 -10.61 -12.53 11.71
CA LYS A 1060 -9.90 -13.80 11.57
C LYS A 1060 -10.86 -14.95 11.27
N GLU A 1061 -12.06 -14.89 11.83
CA GLU A 1061 -13.07 -15.94 11.72
C GLU A 1061 -14.26 -15.50 10.84
N SER A 1062 -14.58 -14.21 10.84
CA SER A 1062 -15.78 -13.66 10.21
C SER A 1062 -15.59 -13.14 8.78
N ILE A 1063 -14.35 -12.92 8.32
CA ILE A 1063 -14.05 -12.47 6.95
C ILE A 1063 -13.29 -13.56 6.21
N ASP A 1064 -13.76 -13.94 5.02
CA ASP A 1064 -13.21 -15.07 4.28
C ASP A 1064 -11.90 -14.72 3.55
N LEU A 1065 -11.85 -13.62 2.81
CA LEU A 1065 -10.69 -13.22 1.99
C LEU A 1065 -10.66 -11.73 1.62
N GLY A 1066 -9.53 -11.28 1.08
CA GLY A 1066 -9.38 -9.95 0.47
C GLY A 1066 -9.63 -9.91 -1.05
N ALA A 1067 -9.99 -8.74 -1.58
CA ALA A 1067 -10.00 -8.44 -3.02
C ALA A 1067 -9.72 -6.95 -3.31
N PRO A 1068 -9.28 -6.55 -4.52
CA PRO A 1068 -8.96 -5.15 -4.84
C PRO A 1068 -10.11 -4.18 -4.51
N ALA A 1069 -9.79 -3.11 -3.76
CA ALA A 1069 -10.79 -2.21 -3.21
C ALA A 1069 -10.42 -0.73 -3.25
N THR A 1070 -9.19 -0.36 -3.62
CA THR A 1070 -8.77 1.05 -3.72
C THR A 1070 -8.56 1.47 -5.17
N TYR A 1071 -9.01 2.68 -5.51
CA TYR A 1071 -8.85 3.24 -6.85
C TYR A 1071 -9.29 2.26 -7.96
N ILE A 1072 -10.48 1.68 -7.79
CA ILE A 1072 -11.09 0.79 -8.76
C ILE A 1072 -11.76 1.67 -9.83
N TYR A 1073 -11.23 1.61 -11.05
CA TYR A 1073 -11.79 2.31 -12.20
C TYR A 1073 -13.00 1.55 -12.74
N THR A 1074 -14.20 2.12 -12.65
CA THR A 1074 -15.44 1.45 -13.05
C THR A 1074 -16.47 2.42 -13.66
N THR A 1075 -17.59 1.89 -14.15
CA THR A 1075 -18.71 2.62 -14.78
C THR A 1075 -19.42 3.54 -13.79
N ILE A 1076 -19.87 4.70 -14.26
CA ILE A 1076 -20.79 5.59 -13.57
C ILE A 1076 -21.87 6.07 -14.55
N LYS A 1077 -22.98 6.56 -14.00
CA LYS A 1077 -24.13 6.99 -14.80
C LYS A 1077 -23.78 7.98 -15.92
N GLY A 1078 -24.45 7.77 -17.06
CA GLY A 1078 -24.36 8.63 -18.24
C GLY A 1078 -23.08 8.42 -19.07
N ASN A 1079 -22.73 7.17 -19.35
CA ASN A 1079 -21.58 6.77 -20.20
C ASN A 1079 -20.25 7.38 -19.73
N ARG A 1080 -19.95 7.28 -18.43
CA ARG A 1080 -18.75 7.84 -17.83
C ARG A 1080 -18.09 6.82 -16.92
N TYR A 1081 -16.85 7.08 -16.54
CA TYR A 1081 -16.04 6.18 -15.74
C TYR A 1081 -15.29 6.98 -14.69
N PHE A 1082 -15.13 6.42 -13.49
CA PHE A 1082 -14.42 7.09 -12.40
C PHE A 1082 -13.80 6.11 -11.41
N PHE A 1083 -12.84 6.58 -10.61
CA PHE A 1083 -12.17 5.79 -9.59
C PHE A 1083 -12.96 5.85 -8.27
N TYR A 1084 -13.19 4.68 -7.66
CA TYR A 1084 -13.77 4.58 -6.33
C TYR A 1084 -12.99 3.62 -5.43
N SER A 1085 -13.16 3.79 -4.12
CA SER A 1085 -12.56 2.92 -3.11
C SER A 1085 -13.60 2.48 -2.09
N GLY A 1086 -13.53 1.24 -1.64
CA GLY A 1086 -14.54 0.62 -0.77
C GLY A 1086 -14.60 -0.90 -0.90
N THR A 1087 -14.93 -1.62 0.17
CA THR A 1087 -15.20 -3.07 0.13
C THR A 1087 -16.38 -3.42 -0.77
N SER A 1088 -17.28 -2.46 -1.02
CA SER A 1088 -18.34 -2.52 -2.03
C SER A 1088 -17.82 -2.78 -3.45
N TYR A 1089 -16.56 -2.43 -3.73
CA TYR A 1089 -15.87 -2.70 -5.00
C TYR A 1089 -14.96 -3.95 -4.92
N ALA A 1090 -14.69 -4.48 -3.74
CA ALA A 1090 -13.97 -5.74 -3.55
C ALA A 1090 -14.89 -6.95 -3.81
N ALA A 1091 -16.09 -6.94 -3.23
CA ALA A 1091 -17.12 -7.97 -3.41
C ALA A 1091 -17.40 -8.32 -4.89
N PRO A 1092 -17.62 -7.36 -5.81
CA PRO A 1092 -17.85 -7.66 -7.22
C PRO A 1092 -16.65 -8.30 -7.92
N HIS A 1093 -15.41 -8.11 -7.44
CA HIS A 1093 -14.27 -8.87 -7.98
C HIS A 1093 -14.42 -10.36 -7.69
N VAL A 1094 -14.78 -10.70 -6.45
CA VAL A 1094 -15.01 -12.09 -6.02
C VAL A 1094 -16.24 -12.68 -6.71
N ALA A 1095 -17.32 -11.92 -6.87
CA ALA A 1095 -18.50 -12.36 -7.61
C ALA A 1095 -18.18 -12.65 -9.08
N GLY A 1096 -17.39 -11.80 -9.73
CA GLY A 1096 -16.92 -12.02 -11.10
C GLY A 1096 -16.10 -13.31 -11.25
N VAL A 1097 -15.15 -13.56 -10.33
CA VAL A 1097 -14.32 -14.78 -10.34
C VAL A 1097 -15.15 -16.03 -10.05
N ALA A 1098 -16.13 -15.96 -9.14
CA ALA A 1098 -17.05 -17.06 -8.89
C ALA A 1098 -17.87 -17.43 -10.15
N ALA A 1099 -18.36 -16.43 -10.88
CA ALA A 1099 -19.05 -16.67 -12.16
C ALA A 1099 -18.11 -17.29 -13.20
N LEU A 1100 -16.87 -16.80 -13.28
CA LEU A 1100 -15.85 -17.35 -14.17
C LEU A 1100 -15.57 -18.83 -13.87
N LEU A 1101 -15.53 -19.22 -12.60
CA LEU A 1101 -15.42 -20.63 -12.19
C LEU A 1101 -16.60 -21.47 -12.64
N TRP A 1102 -17.83 -20.96 -12.56
CA TRP A 1102 -19.02 -21.69 -13.06
C TRP A 1102 -19.08 -21.80 -14.58
N GLN A 1103 -18.45 -20.89 -15.33
CA GLN A 1103 -18.28 -21.05 -16.77
C GLN A 1103 -17.37 -22.23 -17.11
N VAL A 1104 -16.34 -22.45 -16.30
CA VAL A 1104 -15.39 -23.58 -16.45
C VAL A 1104 -15.98 -24.88 -15.90
N HIS A 1105 -16.69 -24.78 -14.79
CA HIS A 1105 -17.21 -25.90 -14.02
C HIS A 1105 -18.70 -25.72 -13.72
N PRO A 1106 -19.57 -25.86 -14.75
CA PRO A 1106 -21.01 -25.58 -14.62
C PRO A 1106 -21.74 -26.50 -13.63
N ASP A 1107 -21.18 -27.68 -13.36
CA ASP A 1107 -21.74 -28.69 -12.46
C ASP A 1107 -21.33 -28.49 -10.99
N TRP A 1108 -20.46 -27.52 -10.67
CA TRP A 1108 -20.00 -27.30 -9.31
C TRP A 1108 -21.07 -26.73 -8.39
N THR A 1109 -21.05 -27.16 -7.13
CA THR A 1109 -21.86 -26.56 -6.07
C THR A 1109 -21.25 -25.24 -5.59
N TYR A 1110 -22.03 -24.41 -4.90
CA TYR A 1110 -21.51 -23.17 -4.31
C TYR A 1110 -20.38 -23.46 -3.30
N GLN A 1111 -20.42 -24.59 -2.58
CA GLN A 1111 -19.36 -24.98 -1.64
C GLN A 1111 -18.05 -25.24 -2.39
N GLN A 1112 -18.11 -25.95 -3.52
CA GLN A 1112 -16.94 -26.23 -4.34
C GLN A 1112 -16.33 -24.94 -4.90
N VAL A 1113 -17.17 -24.00 -5.37
CA VAL A 1113 -16.72 -22.68 -5.85
C VAL A 1113 -16.12 -21.85 -4.71
N LYS A 1114 -16.81 -21.73 -3.56
CA LYS A 1114 -16.31 -21.00 -2.39
C LYS A 1114 -14.97 -21.57 -1.92
N GLN A 1115 -14.91 -22.88 -1.71
CA GLN A 1115 -13.69 -23.57 -1.30
C GLN A 1115 -12.55 -23.32 -2.29
N ARG A 1116 -12.82 -23.44 -3.61
CA ARG A 1116 -11.84 -23.18 -4.65
C ARG A 1116 -11.24 -21.79 -4.56
N ILE A 1117 -12.07 -20.78 -4.35
CA ILE A 1117 -11.65 -19.38 -4.20
C ILE A 1117 -10.73 -19.23 -2.98
N LEU A 1118 -11.13 -19.74 -1.81
CA LEU A 1118 -10.37 -19.62 -0.57
C LEU A 1118 -9.02 -20.33 -0.60
N GLU A 1119 -8.93 -21.46 -1.29
CA GLU A 1119 -7.69 -22.24 -1.44
C GLU A 1119 -6.73 -21.66 -2.49
N SER A 1120 -7.19 -20.67 -3.26
CA SER A 1120 -6.44 -20.14 -4.41
C SER A 1120 -5.93 -18.72 -4.22
N VAL A 1121 -6.10 -18.14 -3.03
CA VAL A 1121 -5.65 -16.78 -2.71
C VAL A 1121 -4.13 -16.64 -2.79
N ASP A 1122 -3.67 -15.43 -3.09
CA ASP A 1122 -2.28 -15.04 -2.83
C ASP A 1122 -2.14 -14.71 -1.34
N PRO A 1123 -1.27 -15.41 -0.58
CA PRO A 1123 -1.09 -15.15 0.83
C PRO A 1123 -0.44 -13.78 1.04
N LEU A 1124 -1.05 -12.94 1.89
CA LEU A 1124 -0.57 -11.59 2.15
C LEU A 1124 -0.34 -11.40 3.65
N TYR A 1125 0.81 -10.82 4.00
CA TYR A 1125 1.19 -10.64 5.41
C TYR A 1125 0.13 -9.89 6.22
N ASP A 1126 -0.46 -8.85 5.64
CA ASP A 1126 -1.41 -7.97 6.33
C ASP A 1126 -2.82 -8.60 6.47
N PHE A 1127 -3.09 -9.70 5.78
CA PHE A 1127 -4.31 -10.51 5.92
C PHE A 1127 -4.15 -11.65 6.94
N LYS A 1128 -2.93 -11.89 7.44
CA LYS A 1128 -2.67 -12.85 8.50
C LYS A 1128 -3.45 -12.45 9.76
N ASP A 1129 -4.23 -13.39 10.31
CA ASP A 1129 -5.11 -13.15 11.46
C ASP A 1129 -6.17 -12.04 11.22
N ARG A 1130 -6.45 -11.69 9.96
CA ARG A 1130 -7.45 -10.67 9.57
C ARG A 1130 -8.45 -11.16 8.50
N ALA A 1131 -8.23 -12.35 7.95
CA ALA A 1131 -9.17 -13.11 7.12
C ALA A 1131 -8.89 -14.61 7.25
N VAL A 1132 -9.90 -15.46 7.03
CA VAL A 1132 -9.81 -16.93 7.11
C VAL A 1132 -8.75 -17.47 6.15
N SER A 1133 -8.78 -17.03 4.89
CA SER A 1133 -7.82 -17.43 3.86
C SER A 1133 -6.43 -16.79 4.01
N GLN A 1134 -6.31 -15.75 4.84
CA GLN A 1134 -5.07 -14.97 5.05
C GLN A 1134 -4.48 -14.38 3.76
N GLY A 1135 -5.31 -14.17 2.74
CA GLY A 1135 -4.85 -13.73 1.42
C GLY A 1135 -5.90 -12.99 0.62
N LYS A 1136 -5.46 -12.52 -0.55
CA LYS A 1136 -6.29 -11.83 -1.54
C LYS A 1136 -6.61 -12.78 -2.69
N ILE A 1137 -7.82 -12.70 -3.25
CA ILE A 1137 -8.25 -13.51 -4.37
C ILE A 1137 -7.25 -13.47 -5.55
N ASN A 1138 -7.02 -14.64 -6.17
CA ASN A 1138 -6.28 -14.76 -7.42
C ASN A 1138 -7.10 -15.64 -8.39
N ALA A 1139 -7.57 -15.03 -9.48
CA ALA A 1139 -8.47 -15.66 -10.43
C ALA A 1139 -7.79 -16.74 -11.28
N ASN A 1140 -6.53 -16.53 -11.66
CA ASN A 1140 -5.76 -17.51 -12.41
C ASN A 1140 -5.52 -18.77 -11.59
N ASN A 1141 -5.10 -18.61 -10.32
CA ASN A 1141 -4.98 -19.71 -9.38
C ASN A 1141 -6.33 -20.41 -9.22
N ALA A 1142 -7.42 -19.66 -9.00
CA ALA A 1142 -8.77 -20.21 -8.86
C ALA A 1142 -9.16 -21.09 -10.06
N VAL A 1143 -9.02 -20.57 -11.28
CA VAL A 1143 -9.39 -21.26 -12.52
C VAL A 1143 -8.46 -22.44 -12.87
N ARG A 1144 -7.18 -22.42 -12.45
CA ARG A 1144 -6.17 -23.40 -12.91
C ARG A 1144 -5.77 -24.52 -11.92
N GLY A 1145 -5.96 -24.39 -10.60
CA GLY A 1145 -5.76 -25.51 -9.64
C GLY A 1145 -4.48 -25.53 -8.76
N GLN A 1146 -4.58 -25.26 -7.44
CA GLN A 1146 -3.74 -25.88 -6.38
C GLN A 1146 -4.59 -26.96 -5.65
N ALA A 1147 -3.99 -28.05 -5.14
CA ALA A 1147 -4.73 -29.24 -4.64
C ALA A 1147 -5.04 -29.23 -3.13
N SER A 1148 -6.32 -29.41 -2.78
CA SER A 1148 -6.84 -29.52 -1.41
C SER A 1148 -6.59 -30.87 -0.70
N TRP A 1149 -6.36 -31.96 -1.46
CA TRP A 1149 -6.11 -33.30 -0.89
C TRP A 1149 -4.68 -33.51 -0.39
N LEU A 1150 -3.79 -32.55 -0.58
CA LEU A 1150 -2.38 -32.61 -0.20
C LEU A 1150 -2.04 -31.41 0.67
N SER A 1151 -1.62 -31.64 1.91
CA SER A 1151 -1.24 -30.58 2.86
C SER A 1151 0.11 -30.89 3.52
N SER A 1152 0.81 -29.86 3.98
CA SER A 1152 2.05 -29.99 4.76
C SER A 1152 1.95 -29.16 6.03
N LYS A 1153 2.50 -29.68 7.14
CA LYS A 1153 2.62 -28.91 8.40
C LYS A 1153 3.76 -27.89 8.37
N ILE A 1154 4.69 -28.02 7.42
CA ILE A 1154 5.89 -27.18 7.33
C ILE A 1154 5.80 -26.40 6.02
N HIS A 1155 5.54 -25.10 6.10
CA HIS A 1155 5.52 -24.20 4.94
C HIS A 1155 6.85 -23.49 4.71
N ARG A 1156 7.66 -23.35 5.76
CA ARG A 1156 9.03 -22.83 5.73
C ARG A 1156 9.86 -23.47 6.84
N ALA A 1157 11.09 -23.89 6.56
CA ALA A 1157 12.02 -24.35 7.58
C ALA A 1157 13.49 -24.14 7.16
N SER A 1158 14.36 -24.24 8.15
CA SER A 1158 15.81 -24.20 8.01
C SER A 1158 16.40 -25.48 8.60
N ILE A 1159 17.28 -26.18 7.88
CA ILE A 1159 17.95 -27.41 8.33
C ILE A 1159 19.45 -27.14 8.42
N GLN A 1160 20.06 -27.30 9.60
CA GLN A 1160 21.50 -27.14 9.73
C GLN A 1160 22.26 -28.31 9.06
N PRO A 1161 23.53 -28.12 8.68
CA PRO A 1161 24.36 -29.19 8.14
C PRO A 1161 24.35 -30.45 9.02
N GLY A 1162 24.05 -31.61 8.44
CA GLY A 1162 23.99 -32.90 9.14
C GLY A 1162 22.70 -33.17 9.93
N GLU A 1163 21.78 -32.21 9.99
CA GLU A 1163 20.45 -32.40 10.58
C GLU A 1163 19.42 -32.90 9.55
N SER A 1164 18.35 -33.50 10.06
CA SER A 1164 17.20 -33.91 9.25
C SER A 1164 15.92 -33.35 9.85
N ILE A 1165 15.00 -32.94 8.98
CA ILE A 1165 13.63 -32.63 9.35
C ILE A 1165 12.69 -33.61 8.65
N GLU A 1166 11.65 -34.03 9.35
CA GLU A 1166 10.56 -34.80 8.73
C GLU A 1166 9.55 -33.82 8.15
N LEU A 1167 9.45 -33.79 6.82
CA LEU A 1167 8.37 -33.10 6.13
C LEU A 1167 7.11 -33.97 6.25
N GLU A 1168 6.33 -33.72 7.30
CA GLU A 1168 5.02 -34.35 7.47
C GLU A 1168 4.04 -33.84 6.42
N LEU A 1169 3.49 -34.78 5.65
CA LEU A 1169 2.47 -34.56 4.64
C LEU A 1169 1.22 -35.33 5.05
N SER A 1170 0.09 -34.62 5.07
CA SER A 1170 -1.22 -35.23 5.26
C SER A 1170 -1.91 -35.31 3.90
N ILE A 1171 -2.27 -36.53 3.52
CA ILE A 1171 -2.99 -36.87 2.30
C ILE A 1171 -4.42 -37.22 2.71
N HIS A 1172 -5.36 -36.38 2.32
CA HIS A 1172 -6.74 -36.44 2.78
C HIS A 1172 -7.63 -37.04 1.69
N ALA A 1173 -8.11 -38.28 1.87
CA ALA A 1173 -9.16 -38.85 1.03
C ALA A 1173 -10.58 -38.53 1.56
N ASP A 1174 -10.66 -37.63 2.54
CA ASP A 1174 -11.92 -37.16 3.14
C ASP A 1174 -12.74 -36.28 2.18
N TYR A 1175 -12.07 -35.66 1.18
CA TYR A 1175 -12.63 -34.62 0.32
C TYR A 1175 -12.54 -34.93 -1.20
N ILE A 1176 -12.15 -36.15 -1.58
CA ILE A 1176 -11.95 -36.57 -2.98
C ILE A 1176 -12.60 -37.92 -3.25
N GLU A 1177 -13.19 -38.08 -4.44
CA GLU A 1177 -13.92 -39.28 -4.87
C GLU A 1177 -12.99 -40.43 -5.30
N GLN A 1178 -13.54 -41.64 -5.48
CA GLN A 1178 -12.80 -42.78 -6.04
C GLN A 1178 -12.06 -42.43 -7.35
N GLY A 1179 -10.74 -42.68 -7.38
CA GLY A 1179 -9.93 -42.51 -8.60
C GLY A 1179 -8.46 -42.19 -8.33
N ASP A 1180 -7.71 -41.93 -9.39
CA ASP A 1180 -6.26 -41.67 -9.33
C ASP A 1180 -5.99 -40.16 -9.35
N TYR A 1181 -5.27 -39.62 -8.38
CA TYR A 1181 -4.89 -38.20 -8.32
C TYR A 1181 -3.38 -38.05 -8.34
N SER A 1182 -2.90 -36.94 -8.89
CA SER A 1182 -1.47 -36.62 -8.95
C SER A 1182 -1.19 -35.21 -8.46
N GLY A 1183 -0.10 -35.06 -7.71
CA GLY A 1183 0.35 -33.78 -7.18
C GLY A 1183 1.86 -33.69 -7.13
N MET A 1184 2.36 -32.53 -6.72
CA MET A 1184 3.76 -32.20 -6.57
C MET A 1184 3.94 -31.39 -5.28
N VAL A 1185 4.86 -31.82 -4.43
CA VAL A 1185 5.41 -30.98 -3.37
C VAL A 1185 6.64 -30.29 -3.95
N VAL A 1186 6.59 -28.97 -4.08
CA VAL A 1186 7.69 -28.15 -4.60
C VAL A 1186 8.38 -27.45 -3.45
N LEU A 1187 9.62 -27.82 -3.17
CA LEU A 1187 10.50 -27.14 -2.21
C LEU A 1187 11.26 -26.04 -2.94
N HIS A 1188 11.01 -24.78 -2.59
CA HIS A 1188 11.85 -23.67 -3.05
C HIS A 1188 12.97 -23.49 -2.04
N THR A 1189 14.22 -23.68 -2.46
CA THR A 1189 15.36 -23.70 -1.54
C THR A 1189 16.31 -22.54 -1.78
N ASN A 1190 17.08 -22.18 -0.76
CA ASN A 1190 18.20 -21.24 -0.87
C ASN A 1190 19.45 -21.86 -1.54
N ILE A 1191 19.42 -23.14 -1.93
CA ILE A 1191 20.50 -23.80 -2.66
C ILE A 1191 20.39 -23.44 -4.13
N GLU A 1192 21.31 -22.60 -4.63
CA GLU A 1192 21.29 -22.06 -6.00
C GLU A 1192 21.14 -23.13 -7.11
N LYS A 1193 21.75 -24.31 -6.91
CA LYS A 1193 21.67 -25.44 -7.86
C LYS A 1193 20.36 -26.25 -7.78
N ASN A 1194 19.66 -26.17 -6.65
CA ASN A 1194 18.41 -26.88 -6.36
C ASN A 1194 17.34 -25.90 -5.84
N SER A 1195 17.27 -24.71 -6.44
CA SER A 1195 16.36 -23.65 -6.01
C SER A 1195 14.89 -24.06 -6.07
N LYS A 1196 14.57 -25.10 -6.84
CA LYS A 1196 13.29 -25.82 -6.81
C LYS A 1196 13.52 -27.32 -6.88
N ILE A 1197 12.99 -28.05 -5.90
CA ILE A 1197 12.98 -29.52 -5.85
C ILE A 1197 11.54 -29.98 -5.83
N SER A 1198 11.15 -30.87 -6.74
CA SER A 1198 9.77 -31.34 -6.83
C SER A 1198 9.69 -32.82 -6.46
N ILE A 1199 8.82 -33.16 -5.51
CA ILE A 1199 8.52 -34.51 -5.07
C ILE A 1199 7.13 -34.86 -5.61
N PRO A 1200 7.01 -35.78 -6.58
CA PRO A 1200 5.71 -36.21 -7.08
C PRO A 1200 4.93 -36.96 -6.00
N VAL A 1201 3.63 -36.67 -5.92
CA VAL A 1201 2.67 -37.38 -5.08
C VAL A 1201 1.64 -38.03 -5.98
N SER A 1202 1.34 -39.29 -5.74
CA SER A 1202 0.27 -40.02 -6.43
C SER A 1202 -0.57 -40.76 -5.41
N ILE A 1203 -1.88 -40.67 -5.55
CA ILE A 1203 -2.84 -41.35 -4.69
C ILE A 1203 -3.86 -42.07 -5.56
N SER A 1204 -4.18 -43.31 -5.17
CA SER A 1204 -5.38 -44.00 -5.66
C SER A 1204 -6.38 -44.11 -4.52
N VAL A 1205 -7.59 -43.56 -4.70
CA VAL A 1205 -8.68 -43.67 -3.73
C VAL A 1205 -9.58 -44.84 -4.13
N LEU A 1206 -9.81 -45.77 -3.20
CA LEU A 1206 -10.66 -46.96 -3.35
C LEU A 1206 -12.00 -46.76 -2.63
N LYS A 1207 -13.05 -47.39 -3.16
CA LYS A 1207 -14.38 -47.38 -2.56
C LYS A 1207 -14.44 -48.29 -1.31
N ASN A 1208 -15.28 -47.94 -0.34
CA ASN A 1208 -15.39 -48.61 0.96
C ASN A 1208 -16.14 -49.98 0.98
N ASP A 1209 -16.47 -50.59 -0.17
CA ASP A 1209 -17.28 -51.82 -0.21
C ASP A 1209 -16.45 -53.11 0.04
N GLU A 1210 -16.97 -54.06 0.83
CA GLU A 1210 -16.31 -55.30 1.28
C GLU A 1210 -16.02 -56.35 0.17
N THR A 1211 -16.32 -56.05 -1.10
CA THR A 1211 -16.01 -56.92 -2.25
C THR A 1211 -14.94 -56.27 -3.11
N ALA A 1212 -13.66 -56.49 -2.78
CA ALA A 1212 -12.55 -56.00 -3.60
C ALA A 1212 -12.61 -56.65 -5.00
N GLU A 1213 -12.78 -55.85 -6.04
CA GLU A 1213 -12.72 -56.33 -7.42
C GLU A 1213 -11.28 -56.76 -7.77
N LEU A 1214 -11.15 -57.71 -8.71
CA LEU A 1214 -9.85 -58.20 -9.20
C LEU A 1214 -8.96 -57.05 -9.75
N SER A 1215 -9.57 -55.95 -10.17
CA SER A 1215 -8.93 -54.71 -10.61
C SER A 1215 -8.18 -54.01 -9.47
N ASP A 1216 -8.77 -53.95 -8.28
CA ASP A 1216 -8.18 -53.33 -7.09
C ASP A 1216 -7.04 -54.18 -6.52
N LEU A 1217 -7.17 -55.51 -6.53
CA LEU A 1217 -6.10 -56.43 -6.13
C LEU A 1217 -4.89 -56.33 -7.10
N MET A 1218 -5.15 -56.17 -8.40
CA MET A 1218 -4.10 -55.98 -9.42
C MET A 1218 -3.41 -54.62 -9.32
N LYS A 1219 -4.10 -53.57 -8.85
CA LYS A 1219 -3.51 -52.25 -8.55
C LYS A 1219 -2.58 -52.33 -7.34
N VAL A 1220 -3.01 -53.00 -6.26
CA VAL A 1220 -2.18 -53.25 -5.06
C VAL A 1220 -0.92 -54.05 -5.41
N LEU A 1221 -1.05 -55.09 -6.25
CA LEU A 1221 0.09 -55.92 -6.70
C LEU A 1221 1.08 -55.17 -7.60
N ARG A 1222 0.64 -54.19 -8.40
CA ARG A 1222 1.53 -53.37 -9.25
C ARG A 1222 2.36 -52.38 -8.42
N ILE A 1223 1.79 -51.85 -7.34
CA ILE A 1223 2.47 -50.88 -6.46
C ILE A 1223 3.44 -51.59 -5.50
N LEU A 1224 3.10 -52.79 -5.00
CA LEU A 1224 4.03 -53.62 -4.21
C LEU A 1224 5.24 -54.14 -5.01
N ALA A 1225 5.19 -54.13 -6.35
CA ALA A 1225 6.19 -54.73 -7.23
C ALA A 1225 7.23 -53.74 -7.79
N GLY A 1226 7.59 -52.70 -7.05
CA GLY A 1226 8.56 -51.66 -7.44
C GLY A 1226 10.02 -52.11 -7.72
N ILE A 1227 10.27 -53.32 -8.23
CA ILE A 1227 11.60 -53.86 -8.56
C ILE A 1227 11.56 -54.56 -9.94
N ASP A 1228 12.30 -53.99 -10.89
CA ASP A 1228 12.80 -54.53 -12.17
C ASP A 1228 11.80 -55.22 -13.14
N GLN A 1229 11.53 -54.55 -14.27
CA GLN A 1229 10.64 -54.97 -15.36
C GLN A 1229 10.99 -56.35 -15.98
N GLN A 1230 12.24 -56.82 -15.89
CA GLN A 1230 12.62 -58.14 -16.44
C GLN A 1230 12.21 -59.31 -15.55
N VAL A 1231 12.01 -59.11 -14.24
CA VAL A 1231 11.52 -60.16 -13.32
C VAL A 1231 10.00 -60.32 -13.41
N VAL A 1232 9.29 -59.25 -13.77
CA VAL A 1232 7.83 -59.21 -13.85
C VAL A 1232 7.30 -60.10 -14.99
N GLN A 1233 7.90 -60.09 -16.18
CA GLN A 1233 7.43 -60.96 -17.28
C GLN A 1233 7.50 -62.46 -16.95
N ALA A 1234 8.46 -62.90 -16.12
CA ALA A 1234 8.58 -64.29 -15.69
C ALA A 1234 7.62 -64.67 -14.54
N ARG A 1235 7.17 -63.69 -13.73
CA ARG A 1235 6.24 -63.91 -12.62
C ARG A 1235 4.78 -63.71 -13.00
N THR A 1236 4.46 -62.82 -13.94
CA THR A 1236 3.09 -62.60 -14.46
C THR A 1236 2.52 -63.88 -15.08
N VAL A 1237 3.33 -64.65 -15.81
CA VAL A 1237 2.93 -65.96 -16.36
C VAL A 1237 2.61 -66.97 -15.25
N ARG A 1238 3.33 -66.95 -14.12
CA ARG A 1238 3.07 -67.87 -12.98
C ARG A 1238 1.82 -67.50 -12.18
N ILE A 1239 1.50 -66.22 -12.07
CA ILE A 1239 0.31 -65.74 -11.35
C ILE A 1239 -0.95 -65.94 -12.21
N GLU A 1240 -0.89 -65.71 -13.52
CA GLU A 1240 -2.01 -66.03 -14.43
C GLU A 1240 -2.28 -67.54 -14.48
N THR A 1241 -1.21 -68.37 -14.44
CA THR A 1241 -1.35 -69.84 -14.36
C THR A 1241 -1.95 -70.26 -13.01
N ALA A 1242 -1.57 -69.64 -11.90
CA ALA A 1242 -2.11 -69.93 -10.56
C ALA A 1242 -3.59 -69.49 -10.41
N ILE A 1243 -3.98 -68.37 -11.03
CA ILE A 1243 -5.37 -67.88 -11.03
C ILE A 1243 -6.26 -68.75 -11.94
N THR A 1244 -5.72 -69.25 -13.06
CA THR A 1244 -6.41 -70.23 -13.92
C THR A 1244 -6.60 -71.55 -13.18
N LEU A 1245 -5.59 -72.02 -12.45
CA LEU A 1245 -5.67 -73.22 -11.61
C LEU A 1245 -6.67 -73.05 -10.46
N MET A 1246 -6.70 -71.89 -9.78
CA MET A 1246 -7.64 -71.63 -8.68
C MET A 1246 -9.09 -71.51 -9.16
N LYS A 1247 -9.32 -70.97 -10.37
CA LYS A 1247 -10.65 -70.98 -11.02
C LYS A 1247 -11.12 -72.39 -11.43
N GLU A 1248 -10.21 -73.31 -11.73
CA GLU A 1248 -10.54 -74.72 -12.01
C GLU A 1248 -10.80 -75.56 -10.74
N ILE A 1249 -10.28 -75.15 -9.57
CA ILE A 1249 -10.35 -75.96 -8.33
C ILE A 1249 -11.53 -75.58 -7.41
N GLY A 1250 -12.20 -74.45 -7.64
CA GLY A 1250 -13.49 -74.12 -6.99
C GLY A 1250 -13.46 -74.13 -5.45
N GLY A 1251 -12.89 -73.09 -4.85
CA GLY A 1251 -12.97 -72.83 -3.41
C GLY A 1251 -12.33 -71.49 -3.04
N PHE A 1252 -13.10 -70.70 -2.28
CA PHE A 1252 -12.97 -69.26 -1.94
C PHE A 1252 -11.58 -68.65 -1.86
#